data_AF-L0RE76-F1
#
_entry.id   AF-L0RE76-F1
#
_cell.length_a   1.000
_cell.length_b   1.000
_cell.length_c   1.000
_cell.angle_alpha   90.00
_cell.angle_beta   90.00
_cell.angle_gamma   90.00
#
_symmetry.space_group_name_H-M   'P 1'
#
loop_
_entity.id
_entity.type
_entity.pdbx_description
1 polymer ?
#
loop_
_entity_poly.entity_id
_entity_poly.type
_entity_poly.pdbx_seq_one_letter_code
_entity_poly.pdbx_strand_id
1 'polypeptide(L)'
;MTVVSSSSRITFAGDGVQNLFDFNFRVFKEEDLSAVVRNSRGEEIQLSSGSDFKIVSGIGNDAGGRVQYPVSGDPLAAGESITLFREIPYSQELELVDNDPFSASLLNEAFDRGVMRDQQLQEQIDRVLKYDISTPAEELLSPQEFMKIIIESRDTVSLALTGAQSARSDAQTAQGGAEKARTGAEGAQLAAENARDSARMIAFGDLAAFRSTPPNLEGPAEASEGVTVTILISDHAEDGMTSYDINVLGFGVASISGNLIQWTLESLEKDSLQCIEVIRCRRGEIYSETALHKILVKKVLVQDGPTIVFADTVDGWSKDPENGGNFQAPVYSGNAENIHQIVSAQMEIAQTSDMLSVLDGTTASVLKVSEEVVQGDELVTDQGGVVAGAVTDENVPASINVADSSSTWSISDKVATKNTGSYSWGSTSPSYSSGKRYLEVWSTGTTSASYYFGVGVCPATLDASLFTYAQNLVQGTDGIYYYMRTNPLTDKFMVALDVDDGKVWFGSNGTWNTGDPSTGTDPTYTFAPGQPYKFLIQMEGVGYEATAKTTFQAVAYLPPTGFSNADAKEYIVDISSAGFISVPAVAAKKSNAQLALGAGITGEHIGVEEPITLGTGSTTSALVLSSTESIKDKIFVTGGLNNNINADSTVVDVASVSENIVAGPLANVVPAMTSNTTDGFTVISPTDDADDIAMWNSCDGSAEGLSVWYIAAFPSPLRGTITFDKAYDVVGYRIRTRIGNTVPTRMPKDWTVRNQADAIVDTRSGEIDWLDEWREYIFSTPQNMTEFTLDITSVVNSTSFEIGAIEVLVATEEYTTTVNLVTPLAQVPTTVAIPDRYTLTPAGITSQIVGAEQKVTAESISLPDNSDLKRLAMAVKGPAGTTFKSGKIYIMEKP
;
A
#
# COMPACT_ATOMS: atom_id res chain seq x y z
N MET A 1 -45.33 -4.16 74.45
CA MET A 1 -45.80 -4.16 73.05
C MET A 1 -44.59 -3.76 72.22
N THR A 2 -44.43 -4.33 71.04
CA THR A 2 -43.27 -4.09 70.17
C THR A 2 -43.74 -4.26 68.73
N VAL A 3 -43.56 -3.25 67.88
CA VAL A 3 -43.75 -3.39 66.42
C VAL A 3 -42.89 -4.55 65.91
N VAL A 4 -43.52 -5.66 65.53
CA VAL A 4 -42.84 -6.88 65.04
C VAL A 4 -42.72 -6.96 63.51
N SER A 5 -43.48 -6.12 62.79
CA SER A 5 -43.51 -6.10 61.33
C SER A 5 -42.68 -4.94 60.78
N SER A 6 -41.81 -5.22 59.81
CA SER A 6 -41.13 -4.21 58.98
C SER A 6 -41.97 -3.75 57.78
N SER A 7 -43.13 -4.38 57.53
CA SER A 7 -44.03 -4.03 56.43
C SER A 7 -44.92 -2.85 56.81
N SER A 8 -44.95 -1.81 55.97
CA SER A 8 -45.83 -0.64 56.09
C SER A 8 -46.68 -0.40 54.84
N ARG A 9 -46.52 -1.22 53.79
CA ARG A 9 -47.25 -1.11 52.52
C ARG A 9 -47.47 -2.48 51.87
N ILE A 10 -48.55 -2.62 51.10
CA ILE A 10 -48.84 -3.81 50.30
C ILE A 10 -49.59 -3.41 49.02
N THR A 11 -49.26 -4.04 47.89
CA THR A 11 -49.86 -3.75 46.58
C THR A 11 -50.56 -5.00 46.05
N PHE A 12 -51.75 -4.81 45.48
CA PHE A 12 -52.55 -5.83 44.82
C PHE A 12 -52.83 -5.42 43.37
N ALA A 13 -52.73 -6.39 42.46
CA ALA A 13 -53.16 -6.21 41.08
C ALA A 13 -54.68 -6.41 40.98
N GLY A 14 -55.34 -5.60 40.15
CA GLY A 14 -56.75 -5.79 39.82
C GLY A 14 -56.96 -6.98 38.91
N ASP A 15 -58.07 -7.68 39.12
CA ASP A 15 -58.54 -8.81 38.32
C ASP A 15 -59.95 -8.55 37.74
N GLY A 16 -60.53 -7.37 38.00
CA GLY A 16 -61.89 -6.99 37.61
C GLY A 16 -63.01 -7.65 38.44
N VAL A 17 -62.68 -8.39 39.51
CA VAL A 17 -63.66 -9.16 40.30
C VAL A 17 -63.47 -8.96 41.82
N GLN A 18 -62.24 -8.94 42.32
CA GLN A 18 -61.89 -8.84 43.74
C GLN A 18 -62.25 -7.46 44.29
N ASN A 19 -62.92 -7.46 45.45
CA ASN A 19 -63.27 -6.23 46.18
C ASN A 19 -62.82 -6.21 47.65
N LEU A 20 -62.05 -7.22 48.07
CA LEU A 20 -61.53 -7.36 49.43
C LEU A 20 -60.01 -7.54 49.38
N PHE A 21 -59.28 -6.71 50.12
CA PHE A 21 -57.83 -6.67 50.13
C PHE A 21 -57.30 -6.75 51.56
N ASP A 22 -56.39 -7.68 51.82
CA ASP A 22 -55.81 -7.88 53.16
C ASP A 22 -54.57 -7.01 53.35
N PHE A 23 -54.39 -6.45 54.55
CA PHE A 23 -53.14 -5.77 54.92
C PHE A 23 -52.53 -6.48 56.12
N ASN A 24 -51.20 -6.59 56.13
CA ASN A 24 -50.46 -7.42 57.09
C ASN A 24 -49.72 -6.61 58.15
N PHE A 25 -50.25 -5.43 58.47
CA PHE A 25 -49.62 -4.50 59.39
C PHE A 25 -50.63 -3.78 60.28
N ARG A 26 -50.22 -3.39 61.49
CA ARG A 26 -51.11 -2.71 62.44
C ARG A 26 -51.45 -1.29 62.01
N VAL A 27 -52.70 -0.90 62.29
CA VAL A 27 -53.23 0.47 62.25
C VAL A 27 -53.99 0.73 63.55
N PHE A 28 -53.84 1.91 64.19
CA PHE A 28 -54.48 2.18 65.49
C PHE A 28 -55.90 2.73 65.33
N LYS A 29 -56.11 3.55 64.31
CA LYS A 29 -57.38 4.16 63.93
C LYS A 29 -57.59 4.09 62.42
N GLU A 30 -58.81 4.32 61.96
CA GLU A 30 -59.16 4.22 60.53
C GLU A 30 -58.38 5.19 59.65
N GLU A 31 -58.05 6.37 60.18
CA GLU A 31 -57.25 7.39 59.50
C GLU A 31 -55.75 7.05 59.40
N ASP A 32 -55.27 6.01 60.08
CA ASP A 32 -53.87 5.57 59.98
C ASP A 32 -53.61 4.67 58.74
N LEU A 33 -54.65 4.39 57.94
CA LEU A 33 -54.55 3.61 56.71
C LEU A 33 -54.92 4.49 55.51
N SER A 34 -54.00 4.55 54.55
CA SER A 34 -54.18 5.24 53.27
C SER A 34 -54.09 4.25 52.12
N ALA A 35 -54.70 4.62 50.99
CA ALA A 35 -54.66 3.80 49.79
C ALA A 35 -54.54 4.65 48.53
N VAL A 36 -53.86 4.10 47.52
CA VAL A 36 -53.78 4.68 46.16
C VAL A 36 -54.12 3.62 45.13
N VAL A 37 -54.74 4.04 44.03
CA VAL A 37 -54.88 3.22 42.82
C VAL A 37 -53.98 3.77 41.73
N ARG A 38 -53.21 2.89 41.12
CA ARG A 38 -52.41 3.18 39.93
C ARG A 38 -53.12 2.62 38.71
N ASN A 39 -53.49 3.49 37.78
CA ASN A 39 -54.20 3.10 36.57
C ASN A 39 -53.26 2.50 35.51
N SER A 40 -53.83 2.02 34.41
CA SER A 40 -53.06 1.44 33.28
C SER A 40 -52.13 2.41 32.56
N ARG A 41 -52.26 3.73 32.79
CA ARG A 41 -51.37 4.77 32.29
C ARG A 41 -50.27 5.15 33.29
N GLY A 42 -50.25 4.50 34.45
CA GLY A 42 -49.28 4.75 35.51
C GLY A 42 -49.60 5.98 36.36
N GLU A 43 -50.79 6.56 36.24
CA GLU A 43 -51.24 7.68 37.09
C GLU A 43 -51.73 7.15 38.43
N GLU A 44 -51.33 7.80 39.52
CA GLU A 44 -51.76 7.45 40.89
C GLU A 44 -52.92 8.35 41.33
N ILE A 45 -53.96 7.72 41.86
CA ILE A 45 -55.17 8.35 42.38
C ILE A 45 -55.24 8.02 43.87
N GLN A 46 -55.17 9.06 44.71
CA GLN A 46 -55.36 8.91 46.15
C GLN A 46 -56.81 8.53 46.46
N LEU A 47 -56.99 7.50 47.29
CA LEU A 47 -58.29 7.07 47.77
C LEU A 47 -58.57 7.65 49.15
N SER A 48 -59.82 8.05 49.36
CA SER A 48 -60.32 8.54 50.65
C SER A 48 -60.95 7.40 51.45
N SER A 49 -60.48 7.20 52.67
CA SER A 49 -61.07 6.22 53.62
C SER A 49 -62.51 6.60 53.95
N GLY A 50 -63.41 5.62 53.99
CA GLY A 50 -64.84 5.78 54.23
C GLY A 50 -65.70 6.05 52.98
N SER A 51 -65.14 6.62 51.91
CA SER A 51 -65.85 6.84 50.64
C SER A 51 -65.40 5.90 49.52
N ASP A 52 -64.09 5.78 49.29
CA ASP A 52 -63.56 5.01 48.17
C ASP A 52 -63.25 3.58 48.61
N PHE A 53 -62.63 3.43 49.78
CA PHE A 53 -62.42 2.15 50.47
C PHE A 53 -62.88 2.24 51.92
N LYS A 54 -63.12 1.10 52.58
CA LYS A 54 -63.40 1.05 54.03
C LYS A 54 -62.72 -0.14 54.70
N ILE A 55 -62.35 0.01 55.96
CA ILE A 55 -61.78 -1.09 56.75
C ILE A 55 -62.91 -2.01 57.24
N VAL A 56 -62.84 -3.29 56.91
CA VAL A 56 -63.83 -4.32 57.28
C VAL A 56 -63.46 -5.00 58.60
N SER A 57 -62.16 -5.14 58.89
CA SER A 57 -61.66 -5.75 60.12
C SER A 57 -60.19 -5.42 60.37
N GLY A 58 -59.72 -5.57 61.62
CA GLY A 58 -58.29 -5.57 61.96
C GLY A 58 -57.73 -4.26 62.52
N ILE A 59 -58.56 -3.28 62.87
CA ILE A 59 -58.14 -2.09 63.63
C ILE A 59 -57.56 -2.55 64.98
N GLY A 60 -56.37 -2.07 65.32
CA GLY A 60 -55.64 -2.42 66.54
C GLY A 60 -55.01 -3.82 66.54
N ASN A 61 -55.15 -4.61 65.47
CA ASN A 61 -54.57 -5.97 65.38
C ASN A 61 -53.12 -5.93 64.84
N ASP A 62 -52.19 -6.58 65.54
CA ASP A 62 -50.78 -6.67 65.14
C ASP A 62 -50.58 -7.40 63.80
N ALA A 63 -51.45 -8.37 63.48
CA ALA A 63 -51.40 -9.13 62.23
C ALA A 63 -52.04 -8.39 61.04
N GLY A 64 -52.58 -7.18 61.26
CA GLY A 64 -53.32 -6.41 60.28
C GLY A 64 -54.78 -6.84 60.12
N GLY A 65 -55.33 -6.60 58.94
CA GLY A 65 -56.77 -6.57 58.70
C GLY A 65 -57.16 -6.67 57.24
N ARG A 66 -58.40 -6.25 56.95
CA ARG A 66 -59.01 -6.33 55.63
C ARG A 66 -59.72 -5.04 55.27
N VAL A 67 -59.55 -4.60 54.03
CA VAL A 67 -60.21 -3.45 53.40
C VAL A 67 -61.19 -3.95 52.33
N GLN A 68 -62.32 -3.27 52.20
CA GLN A 68 -63.20 -3.38 51.03
C GLN A 68 -62.96 -2.18 50.10
N TYR A 69 -62.63 -2.46 48.84
CA TYR A 69 -62.51 -1.46 47.78
C TYR A 69 -63.08 -2.02 46.46
N PRO A 70 -63.90 -1.27 45.71
CA PRO A 70 -64.48 0.01 46.12
C PRO A 70 -65.61 -0.19 47.16
N VAL A 71 -65.97 0.87 47.89
CA VAL A 71 -67.19 0.89 48.72
C VAL A 71 -68.44 0.80 47.82
N SER A 72 -68.39 1.44 46.65
CA SER A 72 -69.41 1.41 45.59
C SER A 72 -68.76 1.64 44.23
N GLY A 73 -69.20 0.93 43.20
CA GLY A 73 -68.63 1.02 41.84
C GLY A 73 -68.11 -0.33 41.33
N ASP A 74 -67.41 -0.30 40.20
CA ASP A 74 -66.82 -1.49 39.59
C ASP A 74 -65.54 -1.92 40.32
N PRO A 75 -65.27 -3.23 40.47
CA PRO A 75 -64.03 -3.73 41.05
C PRO A 75 -62.79 -3.21 40.30
N LEU A 76 -61.64 -3.21 40.97
CA LEU A 76 -60.35 -2.78 40.40
C LEU A 76 -60.06 -3.54 39.10
N ALA A 77 -59.92 -2.83 37.99
CA ALA A 77 -59.84 -3.44 36.67
C ALA A 77 -58.52 -4.19 36.44
N ALA A 78 -58.54 -5.19 35.56
CA ALA A 78 -57.32 -5.86 35.13
C ALA A 78 -56.35 -4.86 34.46
N GLY A 79 -55.12 -4.80 34.97
CA GLY A 79 -54.10 -3.83 34.55
C GLY A 79 -54.00 -2.58 35.42
N GLU A 80 -54.85 -2.45 36.44
CA GLU A 80 -54.72 -1.46 37.52
C GLU A 80 -54.18 -2.12 38.80
N SER A 81 -53.69 -1.34 39.75
CA SER A 81 -53.23 -1.85 41.04
C SER A 81 -53.66 -0.94 42.19
N ILE A 82 -54.01 -1.52 43.34
CA ILE A 82 -54.26 -0.80 44.59
C ILE A 82 -53.10 -1.03 45.56
N THR A 83 -52.59 0.04 46.15
CA THR A 83 -51.59 -0.03 47.22
C THR A 83 -52.19 0.49 48.51
N LEU A 84 -52.19 -0.34 49.54
CA LEU A 84 -52.56 0.01 50.91
C LEU A 84 -51.28 0.30 51.70
N PHE A 85 -51.23 1.42 52.41
CA PHE A 85 -50.05 1.79 53.20
C PHE A 85 -50.45 2.50 54.50
N ARG A 86 -49.60 2.35 55.52
CA ARG A 86 -49.78 3.01 56.81
C ARG A 86 -49.38 4.46 56.70
N GLU A 87 -50.19 5.36 57.25
CA GLU A 87 -49.90 6.78 57.33
C GLU A 87 -50.12 7.27 58.76
N ILE A 88 -49.04 7.41 59.53
CA ILE A 88 -49.10 7.91 60.90
C ILE A 88 -48.82 9.43 60.90
N PRO A 89 -49.67 10.27 61.51
CA PRO A 89 -49.43 11.70 61.63
C PRO A 89 -48.11 12.00 62.35
N TYR A 90 -47.33 13.00 61.93
CA TYR A 90 -46.06 13.40 62.55
C TYR A 90 -46.25 14.30 63.81
N SER A 91 -47.21 13.98 64.68
CA SER A 91 -47.52 14.73 65.90
C SER A 91 -47.41 13.88 67.17
N GLN A 92 -47.01 14.44 68.31
CA GLN A 92 -47.06 13.70 69.58
C GLN A 92 -48.47 13.79 70.19
N GLU A 93 -49.17 12.66 70.33
CA GLU A 93 -50.54 12.62 70.87
C GLU A 93 -50.59 12.38 72.40
N LEU A 94 -49.56 11.77 73.00
CA LEU A 94 -49.50 11.50 74.44
C LEU A 94 -48.83 12.65 75.20
N GLU A 95 -49.59 13.28 76.09
CA GLU A 95 -49.12 14.23 77.11
C GLU A 95 -49.08 13.54 78.48
N LEU A 96 -47.92 13.60 79.16
CA LEU A 96 -47.76 13.06 80.50
C LEU A 96 -48.01 14.17 81.53
N VAL A 97 -48.88 13.92 82.50
CA VAL A 97 -49.21 14.86 83.58
C VAL A 97 -48.58 14.38 84.89
N ASP A 98 -47.96 15.31 85.63
CA ASP A 98 -47.32 15.01 86.91
C ASP A 98 -48.31 14.42 87.92
N ASN A 99 -47.93 13.31 88.54
CA ASN A 99 -48.69 12.54 89.55
C ASN A 99 -49.91 11.75 89.03
N ASP A 100 -50.12 11.67 87.71
CA ASP A 100 -51.12 10.78 87.12
C ASP A 100 -50.58 9.32 87.03
N PRO A 101 -51.42 8.27 87.14
CA PRO A 101 -50.96 6.89 87.02
C PRO A 101 -50.32 6.62 85.65
N PHE A 102 -49.10 6.09 85.67
CA PHE A 102 -48.33 5.86 84.45
C PHE A 102 -48.86 4.65 83.67
N SER A 103 -49.63 4.89 82.61
CA SER A 103 -50.18 3.83 81.76
C SER A 103 -49.13 3.26 80.82
N ALA A 104 -48.62 2.06 81.14
CA ALA A 104 -47.72 1.32 80.27
C ALA A 104 -48.33 1.07 78.87
N SER A 105 -49.66 1.00 78.75
CA SER A 105 -50.32 0.82 77.45
C SER A 105 -50.19 2.06 76.57
N LEU A 106 -50.46 3.25 77.13
CA LEU A 106 -50.36 4.52 76.39
C LEU A 106 -48.92 4.81 75.97
N LEU A 107 -47.95 4.52 76.84
CA LEU A 107 -46.54 4.73 76.53
C LEU A 107 -46.05 3.79 75.40
N ASN A 108 -46.43 2.52 75.45
CA ASN A 108 -46.08 1.57 74.38
C ASN A 108 -46.70 1.99 73.05
N GLU A 109 -47.95 2.46 73.03
CA GLU A 109 -48.56 2.98 71.81
C GLU A 109 -47.81 4.21 71.27
N ALA A 110 -47.40 5.14 72.14
CA ALA A 110 -46.60 6.29 71.74
C ALA A 110 -45.25 5.90 71.13
N PHE A 111 -44.56 4.91 71.70
CA PHE A 111 -43.30 4.39 71.15
C PHE A 111 -43.50 3.62 69.84
N ASP A 112 -44.53 2.78 69.76
CA ASP A 112 -44.86 2.06 68.53
C ASP A 112 -45.17 3.05 67.40
N ARG A 113 -45.97 4.10 67.65
CA ARG A 113 -46.21 5.19 66.68
C ARG A 113 -44.92 5.88 66.23
N GLY A 114 -43.96 6.07 67.13
CA GLY A 114 -42.62 6.59 66.79
C GLY A 114 -41.87 5.69 65.81
N VAL A 115 -41.75 4.40 66.13
CA VAL A 115 -41.11 3.41 65.25
C VAL A 115 -41.82 3.32 63.89
N MET A 116 -43.15 3.41 63.87
CA MET A 116 -43.91 3.40 62.63
C MET A 116 -43.65 4.64 61.75
N ARG A 117 -43.40 5.82 62.33
CA ARG A 117 -42.98 7.01 61.58
C ARG A 117 -41.59 6.85 60.98
N ASP A 118 -40.67 6.22 61.70
CA ASP A 118 -39.33 5.93 61.18
C ASP A 118 -39.40 4.95 60.00
N GLN A 119 -40.23 3.91 60.10
CA GLN A 119 -40.51 3.00 58.98
C GLN A 119 -41.12 3.73 57.78
N GLN A 120 -42.05 4.65 58.03
CA GLN A 120 -42.68 5.46 56.98
C GLN A 120 -41.68 6.40 56.30
N LEU A 121 -40.78 7.04 57.06
CA LEU A 121 -39.72 7.88 56.51
C LEU A 121 -38.71 7.07 55.70
N GLN A 122 -38.29 5.91 56.19
CA GLN A 122 -37.37 5.02 55.47
C GLN A 122 -37.98 4.58 54.13
N GLU A 123 -39.26 4.21 54.12
CA GLU A 123 -39.99 3.84 52.90
C GLU A 123 -40.01 4.97 51.87
N GLN A 124 -40.24 6.21 52.32
CA GLN A 124 -40.21 7.38 51.44
C GLN A 124 -38.80 7.63 50.90
N ILE A 125 -37.77 7.52 51.75
CA ILE A 125 -36.36 7.69 51.38
C ILE A 125 -35.90 6.62 50.38
N ASP A 126 -36.39 5.39 50.47
CA ASP A 126 -36.08 4.30 49.54
C ASP A 126 -36.66 4.52 48.13
N ARG A 127 -37.64 5.42 47.99
CA ARG A 127 -38.24 5.80 46.69
C ARG A 127 -37.65 7.07 46.07
N VAL A 128 -36.69 7.71 46.74
CA VAL A 128 -36.05 8.94 46.26
C VAL A 128 -34.77 8.61 45.49
N LEU A 129 -34.47 9.39 44.44
CA LEU A 129 -33.17 9.38 43.77
C LEU A 129 -32.10 9.96 44.70
N LYS A 130 -31.05 9.20 44.96
CA LYS A 130 -29.95 9.59 45.84
C LYS A 130 -28.68 9.80 45.02
N TYR A 131 -27.97 10.87 45.34
CA TYR A 131 -26.59 11.03 44.91
C TYR A 131 -25.68 10.11 45.72
N ASP A 132 -24.55 9.72 45.14
CA ASP A 132 -23.52 9.02 45.88
C ASP A 132 -22.98 9.91 47.00
N ILE A 133 -22.57 9.31 48.11
CA ILE A 133 -22.08 10.04 49.29
C ILE A 133 -20.85 10.91 48.98
N SER A 134 -20.08 10.54 47.95
CA SER A 134 -18.90 11.27 47.48
C SER A 134 -19.21 12.39 46.48
N THR A 135 -20.47 12.58 46.09
CA THR A 135 -20.85 13.59 45.10
C THR A 135 -20.55 14.99 45.65
N PRO A 136 -19.72 15.80 44.95
CA PRO A 136 -19.40 17.17 45.37
C PRO A 136 -20.66 18.04 45.46
N ALA A 137 -20.65 19.04 46.35
CA ALA A 137 -21.82 19.88 46.61
C ALA A 137 -22.26 20.68 45.37
N GLU A 138 -21.32 21.01 44.49
CA GLU A 138 -21.52 21.69 43.22
C GLU A 138 -22.25 20.84 42.16
N GLU A 139 -22.27 19.52 42.30
CA GLU A 139 -22.97 18.59 41.40
C GLU A 139 -24.39 18.24 41.88
N LEU A 140 -24.74 18.63 43.11
CA LEU A 140 -26.05 18.35 43.69
C LEU A 140 -27.12 19.29 43.13
N LEU A 141 -27.89 18.80 42.16
CA LEU A 141 -29.05 19.52 41.63
C LEU A 141 -30.27 19.32 42.52
N SER A 142 -31.09 20.37 42.65
CA SER A 142 -32.42 20.23 43.25
C SER A 142 -33.27 19.26 42.43
N PRO A 143 -34.26 18.57 43.04
CA PRO A 143 -35.16 17.69 42.29
C PRO A 143 -35.86 18.38 41.11
N GLN A 144 -36.17 19.69 41.22
CA GLN A 144 -36.77 20.43 40.12
C GLN A 144 -35.79 20.65 38.97
N GLU A 145 -34.53 20.98 39.25
CA GLU A 145 -33.48 21.17 38.23
C GLU A 145 -33.13 19.87 37.52
N PHE A 146 -32.96 18.78 38.29
CA PHE A 146 -32.69 17.46 37.73
C PHE A 146 -33.80 17.00 36.78
N MET A 147 -35.06 17.16 37.18
CA MET A 147 -36.21 16.83 36.33
C MET A 147 -36.31 17.72 35.08
N LYS A 148 -35.97 19.01 35.21
CA LYS A 148 -35.93 19.93 34.07
C LYS A 148 -34.94 19.45 33.00
N ILE A 149 -33.72 19.05 33.41
CA ILE A 149 -32.69 18.54 32.50
C ILE A 149 -33.18 17.29 31.77
N ILE A 150 -33.82 16.35 32.48
CA ILE A 150 -34.37 15.13 31.85
C ILE A 150 -35.41 15.47 30.79
N ILE A 151 -36.31 16.41 31.07
CA ILE A 151 -37.36 16.83 30.13
C ILE A 151 -36.75 17.50 28.90
N GLU A 152 -35.81 18.43 29.10
CA GLU A 152 -35.12 19.12 28.00
C GLU A 152 -34.33 18.13 27.12
N SER A 153 -33.68 17.14 27.75
CA SER A 153 -32.95 16.08 27.03
C SER A 153 -33.90 15.23 26.19
N ARG A 154 -35.04 14.80 26.77
CA ARG A 154 -36.08 14.05 26.06
C ARG A 154 -36.62 14.84 24.86
N ASP A 155 -36.94 16.11 25.06
CA ASP A 155 -37.54 16.95 24.02
C ASP A 155 -36.55 17.20 22.88
N THR A 156 -35.26 17.38 23.19
CA THR A 156 -34.17 17.48 22.20
C THR A 156 -34.07 16.22 21.36
N VAL A 157 -34.10 15.03 21.99
CA VAL A 157 -34.07 13.74 21.28
C VAL A 157 -35.31 13.56 20.41
N SER A 158 -36.49 13.95 20.89
CA SER A 158 -37.74 13.87 20.13
C SER A 158 -37.73 14.77 18.88
N LEU A 159 -37.16 15.98 18.99
CA LEU A 159 -36.98 16.89 17.87
C LEU A 159 -35.99 16.32 16.84
N ALA A 160 -34.86 15.77 17.31
CA ALA A 160 -33.87 15.13 16.44
C ALA A 160 -34.47 13.95 15.64
N LEU A 161 -35.29 13.11 16.30
CA LEU A 161 -35.99 12.00 15.65
C LEU A 161 -36.94 12.49 14.55
N THR A 162 -37.72 13.54 14.82
CA THR A 162 -38.66 14.13 13.86
C THR A 162 -37.93 14.75 12.66
N GLY A 163 -36.80 15.40 12.90
CA GLY A 163 -35.92 15.94 11.85
C GLY A 163 -35.38 14.85 10.93
N ALA A 164 -34.89 13.75 11.49
CA ALA A 164 -34.39 12.60 10.73
C ALA A 164 -35.49 11.95 9.86
N GLN A 165 -36.72 11.83 10.39
CA GLN A 165 -37.86 11.30 9.64
C GLN A 165 -38.25 12.20 8.46
N SER A 166 -38.20 13.52 8.65
CA SER A 166 -38.52 14.49 7.59
C SER A 166 -37.49 14.44 6.47
N ALA A 167 -36.20 14.43 6.81
CA ALA A 167 -35.11 14.29 5.84
C ALA A 167 -35.21 13.00 5.01
N ARG A 168 -35.63 11.89 5.63
CA ARG A 168 -35.89 10.63 4.93
C ARG A 168 -37.02 10.75 3.90
N SER A 169 -38.12 11.42 4.25
CA SER A 169 -39.26 11.64 3.35
C SER A 169 -38.88 12.51 2.15
N ASP A 170 -38.07 13.55 2.38
CA ASP A 170 -37.60 14.44 1.33
C ASP A 170 -36.69 13.70 0.32
N ALA A 171 -35.79 12.85 0.83
CA ALA A 171 -34.93 12.01 -0.01
C ALA A 171 -35.73 11.06 -0.91
N GLN A 172 -36.79 10.43 -0.38
CA GLN A 172 -37.68 9.56 -1.16
C GLN A 172 -38.43 10.33 -2.25
N THR A 173 -38.86 11.56 -1.95
CA THR A 173 -39.53 12.42 -2.93
C THR A 173 -38.58 12.81 -4.06
N ALA A 174 -37.32 13.16 -3.73
CA ALA A 174 -36.29 13.48 -4.71
C ALA A 174 -35.98 12.28 -5.63
N GLN A 175 -35.88 11.07 -5.08
CA GLN A 175 -35.69 9.83 -5.85
C GLN A 175 -36.84 9.62 -6.86
N GLY A 176 -38.09 9.79 -6.44
CA GLY A 176 -39.24 9.67 -7.33
C GLY A 176 -39.29 10.73 -8.45
N GLY A 177 -38.76 11.93 -8.19
CA GLY A 177 -38.60 12.98 -9.20
C GLY A 177 -37.59 12.62 -10.28
N ALA A 178 -36.43 12.08 -9.88
CA ALA A 178 -35.38 11.64 -10.81
C ALA A 178 -35.88 10.54 -11.76
N GLU A 179 -36.62 9.56 -11.23
CA GLU A 179 -37.14 8.43 -12.01
C GLU A 179 -38.16 8.86 -13.08
N LYS A 180 -39.02 9.85 -12.76
CA LYS A 180 -39.94 10.45 -13.74
C LYS A 180 -39.20 11.17 -14.85
N ALA A 181 -38.12 11.88 -14.53
CA ALA A 181 -37.30 12.57 -15.53
C ALA A 181 -36.65 11.58 -16.51
N ARG A 182 -36.13 10.46 -15.99
CA ARG A 182 -35.56 9.36 -16.79
C ARG A 182 -36.57 8.80 -17.79
N THR A 183 -37.77 8.44 -17.33
CA THR A 183 -38.83 7.89 -18.18
C THR A 183 -39.25 8.88 -19.28
N GLY A 184 -39.29 10.19 -18.97
CA GLY A 184 -39.61 11.22 -19.95
C GLY A 184 -38.60 11.33 -21.09
N ALA A 185 -37.30 11.13 -20.81
CA ALA A 185 -36.24 11.16 -21.81
C ALA A 185 -36.34 9.99 -22.79
N GLU A 186 -36.60 8.78 -22.29
CA GLU A 186 -36.75 7.57 -23.11
C GLU A 186 -37.93 7.68 -24.09
N GLY A 187 -39.06 8.24 -23.64
CA GLY A 187 -40.21 8.47 -24.49
C GLY A 187 -39.94 9.44 -25.64
N ALA A 188 -39.11 10.47 -25.42
CA ALA A 188 -38.74 11.42 -26.46
C ALA A 188 -37.85 10.81 -27.55
N GLN A 189 -36.95 9.89 -27.19
CA GLN A 189 -36.08 9.19 -28.14
C GLN A 189 -36.88 8.32 -29.12
N LEU A 190 -37.80 7.50 -28.61
CA LEU A 190 -38.63 6.61 -29.43
C LEU A 190 -39.47 7.38 -30.47
N ALA A 191 -39.97 8.56 -30.10
CA ALA A 191 -40.74 9.40 -31.01
C ALA A 191 -39.91 9.87 -32.22
N ALA A 192 -38.62 10.15 -32.02
CA ALA A 192 -37.72 10.58 -33.09
C ALA A 192 -37.42 9.47 -34.11
N GLU A 193 -37.27 8.23 -33.64
CA GLU A 193 -36.98 7.06 -34.49
C GLU A 193 -38.12 6.75 -35.45
N ASN A 194 -39.37 6.79 -34.97
CA ASN A 194 -40.56 6.55 -35.79
C ASN A 194 -40.73 7.56 -36.93
N ALA A 195 -40.36 8.82 -36.70
CA ALA A 195 -40.42 9.85 -37.72
C ALA A 195 -39.44 9.60 -38.88
N ARG A 196 -38.24 9.07 -38.57
CA ARG A 196 -37.20 8.74 -39.57
C ARG A 196 -37.67 7.65 -40.53
N ASP A 197 -38.27 6.59 -40.01
CA ASP A 197 -38.60 5.40 -40.81
C ASP A 197 -39.74 5.68 -41.80
N SER A 198 -40.69 6.52 -41.38
CA SER A 198 -41.78 7.01 -42.25
C SER A 198 -41.27 7.75 -43.49
N ALA A 199 -40.16 8.50 -43.37
CA ALA A 199 -39.60 9.25 -44.48
C ALA A 199 -38.96 8.36 -45.56
N ARG A 200 -38.44 7.17 -45.16
CA ARG A 200 -37.76 6.25 -46.09
C ARG A 200 -38.72 5.57 -47.07
N MET A 201 -39.92 5.21 -46.61
CA MET A 201 -40.88 4.47 -47.45
C MET A 201 -41.39 5.29 -48.65
N ILE A 202 -41.40 6.62 -48.55
CA ILE A 202 -41.93 7.50 -49.59
C ILE A 202 -41.01 7.57 -50.82
N ALA A 203 -39.74 7.16 -50.70
CA ALA A 203 -38.71 7.48 -51.69
C ALA A 203 -38.52 6.46 -52.86
N PHE A 204 -39.04 5.21 -52.84
CA PHE A 204 -38.65 4.17 -53.83
C PHE A 204 -39.70 3.05 -54.15
N GLY A 205 -40.37 3.01 -55.32
CA GLY A 205 -41.08 1.78 -55.78
C GLY A 205 -41.51 1.81 -57.27
N ASP A 206 -41.82 0.72 -58.03
CA ASP A 206 -41.51 -0.73 -57.97
C ASP A 206 -41.33 -1.30 -59.42
N LEU A 207 -40.26 -2.09 -59.65
CA LEU A 207 -39.84 -2.75 -60.92
C LEU A 207 -39.93 -4.29 -60.84
N ALA A 208 -40.56 -4.84 -59.79
CA ALA A 208 -40.46 -6.23 -59.36
C ALA A 208 -40.93 -7.31 -60.35
N ALA A 209 -41.81 -7.01 -61.31
CA ALA A 209 -42.53 -8.05 -62.06
C ALA A 209 -41.70 -8.91 -63.04
N PHE A 210 -40.46 -8.52 -63.37
CA PHE A 210 -39.59 -9.24 -64.33
C PHE A 210 -38.30 -9.79 -63.70
N ARG A 211 -38.14 -9.62 -62.39
CA ARG A 211 -36.94 -10.05 -61.66
C ARG A 211 -37.14 -11.46 -61.12
N SER A 212 -36.06 -12.25 -61.15
CA SER A 212 -36.00 -13.50 -60.37
C SER A 212 -36.30 -13.16 -58.91
N THR A 213 -36.96 -14.06 -58.17
CA THR A 213 -37.14 -13.82 -56.73
C THR A 213 -35.77 -13.89 -56.03
N PRO A 214 -35.48 -12.98 -55.08
CA PRO A 214 -34.27 -13.05 -54.26
C PRO A 214 -34.18 -14.41 -53.56
N PRO A 215 -32.98 -15.02 -53.45
CA PRO A 215 -32.81 -16.26 -52.72
C PRO A 215 -33.02 -16.07 -51.21
N ASN A 216 -33.61 -17.08 -50.56
CA ASN A 216 -33.76 -17.11 -49.11
C ASN A 216 -32.46 -17.60 -48.48
N LEU A 217 -31.83 -16.74 -47.69
CA LEU A 217 -30.56 -17.03 -47.03
C LEU A 217 -30.82 -17.30 -45.55
N GLU A 218 -30.28 -18.40 -45.06
CA GLU A 218 -30.35 -18.80 -43.65
C GLU A 218 -28.94 -19.05 -43.14
N GLY A 219 -28.58 -18.39 -42.05
CA GLY A 219 -27.25 -18.48 -41.47
C GLY A 219 -27.21 -17.82 -40.09
N PRO A 220 -26.09 -17.91 -39.37
CA PRO A 220 -25.94 -17.27 -38.07
C PRO A 220 -26.11 -15.74 -38.19
N ALA A 221 -26.78 -15.14 -37.21
CA ALA A 221 -27.00 -13.69 -37.13
C ALA A 221 -25.76 -12.94 -36.60
N GLU A 222 -24.90 -13.65 -35.86
CA GLU A 222 -23.66 -13.13 -35.28
C GLU A 222 -22.57 -14.20 -35.33
N ALA A 223 -21.31 -13.77 -35.52
CA ALA A 223 -20.12 -14.61 -35.38
C ALA A 223 -18.89 -13.74 -35.08
N SER A 224 -17.85 -14.34 -34.50
CA SER A 224 -16.57 -13.67 -34.30
C SER A 224 -15.76 -13.59 -35.60
N GLU A 225 -14.92 -12.57 -35.73
CA GLU A 225 -13.92 -12.51 -36.82
C GLU A 225 -13.03 -13.77 -36.85
N GLY A 226 -12.53 -14.15 -38.04
CA GLY A 226 -11.71 -15.35 -38.24
C GLY A 226 -12.47 -16.68 -38.31
N VAL A 227 -13.77 -16.68 -37.99
CA VAL A 227 -14.62 -17.88 -38.06
C VAL A 227 -15.15 -18.09 -39.48
N THR A 228 -15.22 -19.35 -39.93
CA THR A 228 -15.93 -19.70 -41.17
C THR A 228 -17.38 -20.06 -40.85
N VAL A 229 -18.31 -19.27 -41.38
CA VAL A 229 -19.75 -19.45 -41.21
C VAL A 229 -20.36 -20.11 -42.45
N THR A 230 -21.42 -20.89 -42.24
CA THR A 230 -22.17 -21.52 -43.32
C THR A 230 -23.51 -20.81 -43.50
N ILE A 231 -23.82 -20.43 -44.74
CA ILE A 231 -25.10 -19.82 -45.14
C ILE A 231 -25.79 -20.76 -46.12
N LEU A 232 -27.00 -21.16 -45.78
CA LEU A 232 -27.86 -22.03 -46.55
C LEU A 232 -28.77 -21.20 -47.46
N ILE A 233 -28.86 -21.58 -48.73
CA ILE A 233 -29.90 -21.08 -49.65
C ILE A 233 -31.09 -22.03 -49.54
N SER A 234 -32.08 -21.67 -48.70
CA SER A 234 -33.14 -22.62 -48.30
C SER A 234 -34.18 -22.89 -49.37
N ASP A 235 -34.31 -22.01 -50.37
CA ASP A 235 -35.21 -22.15 -51.51
C ASP A 235 -34.47 -22.50 -52.82
N HIS A 236 -33.29 -23.12 -52.71
CA HIS A 236 -32.55 -23.61 -53.87
C HIS A 236 -33.36 -24.68 -54.65
N ALA A 237 -33.36 -24.56 -55.97
CA ALA A 237 -33.94 -25.56 -56.87
C ALA A 237 -32.82 -26.28 -57.65
N GLU A 238 -32.76 -27.61 -57.55
CA GLU A 238 -31.81 -28.46 -58.29
C GLU A 238 -32.26 -28.65 -59.76
N ASP A 239 -32.47 -27.55 -60.48
CA ASP A 239 -32.95 -27.57 -61.87
C ASP A 239 -31.82 -27.51 -62.92
N GLY A 240 -30.56 -27.37 -62.47
CA GLY A 240 -29.37 -27.25 -63.34
C GLY A 240 -29.32 -25.96 -64.16
N MET A 241 -30.22 -25.01 -63.88
CA MET A 241 -30.44 -23.78 -64.65
C MET A 241 -30.34 -22.52 -63.78
N THR A 242 -30.38 -22.69 -62.47
CA THR A 242 -30.22 -21.66 -61.45
C THR A 242 -28.77 -21.63 -60.98
N SER A 243 -28.12 -20.47 -61.07
CA SER A 243 -26.81 -20.21 -60.47
C SER A 243 -26.88 -19.01 -59.53
N TYR A 244 -25.86 -18.86 -58.69
CA TYR A 244 -25.73 -17.74 -57.77
C TYR A 244 -24.40 -17.05 -57.97
N ASP A 245 -24.45 -15.72 -58.06
CA ASP A 245 -23.27 -14.90 -57.94
C ASP A 245 -23.17 -14.43 -56.49
N ILE A 246 -22.03 -14.71 -55.86
CA ILE A 246 -21.72 -14.32 -54.49
C ILE A 246 -20.70 -13.18 -54.50
N ASN A 247 -20.95 -12.17 -53.68
CA ASN A 247 -20.01 -11.07 -53.48
C ASN A 247 -19.92 -10.74 -51.99
N VAL A 248 -18.72 -10.91 -51.44
CA VAL A 248 -18.40 -10.64 -50.03
C VAL A 248 -18.01 -9.17 -49.78
N LEU A 249 -18.14 -8.31 -50.79
CA LEU A 249 -17.89 -6.87 -50.69
C LEU A 249 -16.48 -6.52 -50.18
N GLY A 250 -15.51 -7.38 -50.49
CA GLY A 250 -14.12 -7.21 -50.06
C GLY A 250 -13.86 -7.57 -48.60
N PHE A 251 -14.77 -8.31 -47.95
CA PHE A 251 -14.61 -8.76 -46.57
C PHE A 251 -14.68 -10.29 -46.47
N GLY A 252 -13.51 -10.90 -46.31
CA GLY A 252 -13.38 -12.36 -46.21
C GLY A 252 -13.36 -13.07 -47.55
N VAL A 253 -13.40 -14.40 -47.49
CA VAL A 253 -13.43 -15.27 -48.67
C VAL A 253 -14.65 -16.17 -48.59
N ALA A 254 -15.46 -16.20 -49.65
CA ALA A 254 -16.59 -17.10 -49.75
C ALA A 254 -16.46 -18.06 -50.92
N SER A 255 -16.97 -19.27 -50.72
CA SER A 255 -17.15 -20.28 -51.76
C SER A 255 -18.58 -20.81 -51.71
N ILE A 256 -19.12 -21.18 -52.87
CA ILE A 256 -20.46 -21.77 -52.98
C ILE A 256 -20.36 -23.17 -53.60
N SER A 257 -21.08 -24.12 -53.02
CA SER A 257 -21.25 -25.46 -53.56
C SER A 257 -22.71 -25.89 -53.41
N GLY A 258 -23.42 -25.99 -54.54
CA GLY A 258 -24.85 -26.25 -54.55
C GLY A 258 -25.64 -25.14 -53.84
N ASN A 259 -26.26 -25.49 -52.72
CA ASN A 259 -27.07 -24.59 -51.89
C ASN A 259 -26.34 -24.07 -50.63
N LEU A 260 -25.06 -24.39 -50.44
CA LEU A 260 -24.28 -23.96 -49.27
C LEU A 260 -23.20 -22.97 -49.66
N ILE A 261 -23.18 -21.84 -48.97
CA ILE A 261 -22.12 -20.85 -49.03
C ILE A 261 -21.27 -20.98 -47.77
N GLN A 262 -19.98 -21.21 -47.93
CA GLN A 262 -19.01 -21.12 -46.84
C GLN A 262 -18.30 -19.78 -46.92
N TRP A 263 -18.40 -18.97 -45.87
CA TRP A 263 -17.82 -17.63 -45.81
C TRP A 263 -16.88 -17.52 -44.61
N THR A 264 -15.58 -17.38 -44.89
CA THR A 264 -14.54 -17.11 -43.89
C THR A 264 -14.46 -15.62 -43.63
N LEU A 265 -14.74 -15.20 -42.39
CA LEU A 265 -14.79 -13.80 -41.98
C LEU A 265 -13.38 -13.25 -41.71
N GLU A 266 -13.02 -12.14 -42.34
CA GLU A 266 -11.74 -11.45 -42.14
C GLU A 266 -11.69 -10.68 -40.81
N SER A 267 -10.51 -10.18 -40.43
CA SER A 267 -10.31 -9.37 -39.22
C SER A 267 -10.90 -7.96 -39.37
N LEU A 268 -11.32 -7.36 -38.25
CA LEU A 268 -11.99 -6.07 -38.15
C LEU A 268 -11.31 -5.10 -37.19
N GLU A 269 -11.56 -3.80 -37.44
CA GLU A 269 -11.13 -2.71 -36.55
C GLU A 269 -12.20 -2.29 -35.53
N LYS A 270 -13.46 -2.71 -35.72
CA LYS A 270 -14.57 -2.59 -34.75
C LYS A 270 -15.69 -3.55 -35.13
N ASP A 271 -16.59 -3.85 -34.20
CA ASP A 271 -17.86 -4.54 -34.49
C ASP A 271 -18.53 -3.89 -35.68
N SER A 272 -18.74 -4.70 -36.70
CA SER A 272 -19.24 -4.20 -37.97
C SER A 272 -20.21 -5.21 -38.54
N LEU A 273 -21.34 -4.69 -38.99
CA LEU A 273 -22.31 -5.49 -39.71
C LEU A 273 -21.74 -5.74 -41.10
N GLN A 274 -21.39 -7.00 -41.37
CA GLN A 274 -20.87 -7.41 -42.66
C GLN A 274 -21.97 -8.10 -43.44
N CYS A 275 -21.92 -7.93 -44.75
CA CYS A 275 -22.95 -8.40 -45.65
C CYS A 275 -22.30 -9.27 -46.71
N ILE A 276 -22.93 -10.40 -47.00
CA ILE A 276 -22.68 -11.13 -48.24
C ILE A 276 -23.88 -10.92 -49.16
N GLU A 277 -23.58 -10.55 -50.40
CA GLU A 277 -24.55 -10.36 -51.46
C GLU A 277 -24.68 -11.64 -52.26
N VAL A 278 -25.91 -12.10 -52.45
CA VAL A 278 -26.23 -13.27 -53.27
C VAL A 278 -27.28 -12.87 -54.29
N ILE A 279 -26.93 -12.98 -55.56
CA ILE A 279 -27.85 -12.71 -56.68
C ILE A 279 -28.22 -14.04 -57.31
N ARG A 280 -29.53 -14.29 -57.43
CA ARG A 280 -30.05 -15.42 -58.19
C ARG A 280 -30.05 -15.08 -59.67
N CYS A 281 -29.36 -15.93 -60.42
CA CYS A 281 -29.26 -15.87 -61.86
C CYS A 281 -29.99 -17.08 -62.44
N ARG A 282 -31.25 -16.90 -62.81
CA ARG A 282 -32.01 -17.93 -63.52
C ARG A 282 -32.04 -17.63 -65.00
N ARG A 283 -31.65 -18.60 -65.82
CA ARG A 283 -31.53 -18.42 -67.28
C ARG A 283 -32.87 -18.01 -67.92
N GLY A 284 -33.00 -16.74 -68.31
CA GLY A 284 -34.18 -16.17 -68.99
C GLY A 284 -34.95 -15.11 -68.18
N GLU A 285 -34.56 -14.84 -66.93
CA GLU A 285 -35.15 -13.79 -66.07
C GLU A 285 -34.15 -12.63 -65.90
N ILE A 286 -34.62 -11.44 -65.52
CA ILE A 286 -33.70 -10.39 -65.04
C ILE A 286 -33.18 -10.86 -63.68
N TYR A 287 -31.89 -10.58 -63.39
CA TYR A 287 -31.28 -10.87 -62.10
C TYR A 287 -32.21 -10.51 -60.95
N SER A 288 -32.24 -11.38 -59.95
CA SER A 288 -32.97 -11.06 -58.73
C SER A 288 -32.45 -9.75 -58.17
N GLU A 289 -33.27 -9.12 -57.34
CA GLU A 289 -32.70 -8.18 -56.40
C GLU A 289 -31.69 -8.93 -55.51
N THR A 290 -30.66 -8.22 -55.07
CA THR A 290 -29.63 -8.79 -54.22
C THR A 290 -30.26 -9.27 -52.90
N ALA A 291 -30.18 -10.57 -52.64
CA ALA A 291 -30.43 -11.07 -51.29
C ALA A 291 -29.19 -10.79 -50.44
N LEU A 292 -29.43 -10.28 -49.24
CA LEU A 292 -28.38 -9.94 -48.29
C LEU A 292 -28.51 -10.85 -47.08
N HIS A 293 -27.45 -11.59 -46.77
CA HIS A 293 -27.30 -12.14 -45.42
C HIS A 293 -26.39 -11.20 -44.64
N LYS A 294 -26.95 -10.60 -43.59
CA LYS A 294 -26.21 -9.72 -42.70
C LYS A 294 -25.80 -10.51 -41.48
N ILE A 295 -24.53 -10.40 -41.15
CA ILE A 295 -23.98 -10.98 -39.94
C ILE A 295 -23.28 -9.88 -39.16
N LEU A 296 -23.60 -9.76 -37.88
CA LEU A 296 -22.80 -8.91 -37.00
C LEU A 296 -21.49 -9.66 -36.74
N VAL A 297 -20.43 -9.19 -37.38
CA VAL A 297 -19.09 -9.72 -37.12
C VAL A 297 -18.55 -8.91 -35.96
N LYS A 298 -18.42 -9.60 -34.83
CA LYS A 298 -17.87 -9.00 -33.60
C LYS A 298 -16.35 -8.97 -33.74
N LYS A 299 -15.76 -7.78 -33.63
CA LYS A 299 -14.32 -7.64 -33.47
C LYS A 299 -13.94 -8.31 -32.17
N VAL A 300 -12.89 -9.09 -32.19
CA VAL A 300 -12.25 -9.51 -30.95
C VAL A 300 -11.32 -8.37 -30.55
N LEU A 301 -11.83 -7.48 -29.69
CA LEU A 301 -11.04 -6.38 -29.16
C LEU A 301 -9.97 -6.94 -28.24
N VAL A 302 -8.74 -7.08 -28.74
CA VAL A 302 -7.55 -6.94 -27.89
C VAL A 302 -7.46 -5.44 -27.63
N GLN A 303 -7.98 -4.98 -26.49
CA GLN A 303 -7.77 -3.59 -26.11
C GLN A 303 -6.32 -3.43 -25.65
N ASP A 304 -5.73 -2.26 -25.92
CA ASP A 304 -4.61 -1.79 -25.10
C ASP A 304 -5.14 -1.78 -23.68
N GLY A 305 -4.76 -2.78 -22.90
CA GLY A 305 -5.19 -2.83 -21.52
C GLY A 305 -4.58 -1.67 -20.73
N PRO A 306 -5.04 -1.48 -19.49
CA PRO A 306 -4.53 -0.42 -18.61
C PRO A 306 -3.00 -0.43 -18.60
N THR A 307 -2.40 0.69 -19.00
CA THR A 307 -0.95 0.88 -18.82
C THR A 307 -0.71 1.14 -17.35
N ILE A 308 -0.15 0.15 -16.66
CA ILE A 308 0.29 0.32 -15.27
C ILE A 308 1.66 0.99 -15.33
N VAL A 309 1.66 2.32 -15.22
CA VAL A 309 2.91 3.10 -15.14
C VAL A 309 3.44 2.98 -13.72
N PHE A 310 4.54 2.25 -13.54
CA PHE A 310 5.30 2.25 -12.29
C PHE A 310 6.06 3.58 -12.17
N ALA A 311 6.14 4.14 -10.96
CA ALA A 311 6.94 5.32 -10.70
C ALA A 311 8.44 4.99 -10.88
N ASP A 312 9.17 5.85 -11.58
CA ASP A 312 10.61 5.76 -11.87
C ASP A 312 11.48 6.08 -10.63
N THR A 313 11.16 5.49 -9.48
CA THR A 313 11.92 5.68 -8.24
C THR A 313 12.37 4.35 -7.64
N VAL A 314 13.56 4.38 -7.05
CA VAL A 314 14.30 3.22 -6.50
C VAL A 314 13.54 2.51 -5.36
N ASP A 315 12.46 3.13 -4.86
CA ASP A 315 11.64 2.68 -3.73
C ASP A 315 10.37 1.90 -4.16
N GLY A 316 10.09 1.79 -5.46
CA GLY A 316 8.87 1.16 -5.99
C GLY A 316 8.85 -0.38 -5.97
N TRP A 317 9.89 -1.02 -5.45
CA TRP A 317 9.99 -2.47 -5.25
C TRP A 317 10.61 -2.73 -3.88
N SER A 318 9.93 -3.48 -3.01
CA SER A 318 10.53 -3.91 -1.75
C SER A 318 11.72 -4.81 -2.08
N LYS A 319 12.93 -4.31 -1.84
CA LYS A 319 14.13 -5.13 -1.80
C LYS A 319 14.06 -5.98 -0.54
N ASP A 320 13.27 -7.05 -0.55
CA ASP A 320 13.34 -8.07 0.50
C ASP A 320 14.07 -9.31 -0.04
N PRO A 321 15.35 -9.51 0.31
CA PRO A 321 16.11 -10.69 -0.10
C PRO A 321 15.70 -11.97 0.65
N GLU A 322 14.82 -11.92 1.65
CA GLU A 322 14.68 -13.00 2.62
C GLU A 322 13.60 -14.04 2.30
N ASN A 323 12.63 -13.74 1.43
CA ASN A 323 11.58 -14.70 1.05
C ASN A 323 11.93 -15.49 -0.21
N GLY A 324 12.75 -16.52 -0.02
CA GLY A 324 13.11 -17.48 -1.06
C GLY A 324 11.88 -17.98 -1.83
N GLY A 325 11.79 -17.62 -3.12
CA GLY A 325 10.93 -18.33 -4.08
C GLY A 325 9.63 -17.62 -4.49
N ASN A 326 9.09 -16.67 -3.73
CA ASN A 326 7.75 -16.13 -4.01
C ASN A 326 7.77 -14.93 -4.98
N PHE A 327 6.76 -14.85 -5.85
CA PHE A 327 6.57 -13.70 -6.75
C PHE A 327 6.35 -12.44 -5.90
N GLN A 328 6.96 -11.31 -6.27
CA GLN A 328 6.79 -10.05 -5.55
C GLN A 328 5.90 -9.13 -6.39
N ALA A 329 4.85 -8.61 -5.77
CA ALA A 329 3.99 -7.63 -6.41
C ALA A 329 4.75 -6.29 -6.51
N PRO A 330 4.70 -5.57 -7.65
CA PRO A 330 5.16 -4.19 -7.69
C PRO A 330 4.40 -3.35 -6.66
N VAL A 331 5.10 -2.48 -5.90
CA VAL A 331 4.52 -1.61 -4.85
C VAL A 331 3.40 -0.72 -5.42
N TYR A 332 3.40 -0.50 -6.74
CA TYR A 332 2.42 0.31 -7.47
C TYR A 332 1.73 -0.45 -8.62
N SER A 333 1.41 -1.73 -8.44
CA SER A 333 0.46 -2.42 -9.35
C SER A 333 -0.94 -1.83 -9.13
N GLY A 334 -1.21 -0.69 -9.75
CA GLY A 334 -2.50 -0.01 -9.69
C GLY A 334 -3.61 -0.94 -10.17
N ASN A 335 -4.58 -1.21 -9.29
CA ASN A 335 -5.74 -2.02 -9.61
C ASN A 335 -6.53 -1.35 -10.75
N ALA A 336 -6.59 -2.00 -11.90
CA ALA A 336 -7.46 -1.56 -12.97
C ALA A 336 -8.79 -2.33 -12.87
N GLU A 337 -9.85 -1.60 -12.53
CA GLU A 337 -11.20 -2.15 -12.58
C GLU A 337 -11.74 -2.02 -14.00
N ASN A 338 -12.02 -3.17 -14.61
CA ASN A 338 -12.65 -3.21 -15.91
C ASN A 338 -14.18 -3.07 -15.78
N ILE A 339 -14.80 -2.40 -16.75
CA ILE A 339 -16.25 -2.33 -16.88
C ILE A 339 -16.82 -3.62 -17.50
N HIS A 340 -16.08 -4.25 -18.42
CA HIS A 340 -16.49 -5.47 -19.11
C HIS A 340 -15.87 -6.73 -18.50
N GLN A 341 -16.38 -7.89 -18.88
CA GLN A 341 -15.83 -9.16 -18.43
C GLN A 341 -14.46 -9.37 -19.09
N ILE A 342 -13.44 -9.68 -18.29
CA ILE A 342 -12.12 -10.03 -18.82
C ILE A 342 -12.09 -11.53 -19.16
N VAL A 343 -11.69 -11.87 -20.39
CA VAL A 343 -11.66 -13.26 -20.87
C VAL A 343 -10.24 -13.80 -21.10
N SER A 344 -9.27 -12.94 -21.39
CA SER A 344 -7.86 -13.32 -21.44
C SER A 344 -6.95 -12.13 -21.16
N ALA A 345 -5.72 -12.39 -20.77
CA ALA A 345 -4.72 -11.37 -20.51
C ALA A 345 -3.34 -11.75 -21.07
N GLN A 346 -2.57 -10.77 -21.52
CA GLN A 346 -1.18 -10.93 -21.95
C GLN A 346 -0.30 -9.92 -21.21
N MET A 347 0.86 -10.35 -20.74
CA MET A 347 1.76 -9.50 -19.95
C MET A 347 2.97 -9.04 -20.75
N GLU A 348 3.39 -7.82 -20.47
CA GLU A 348 4.59 -7.21 -20.98
C GLU A 348 5.28 -6.40 -19.87
N ILE A 349 6.60 -6.49 -19.79
CA ILE A 349 7.42 -5.65 -18.91
C ILE A 349 8.60 -5.06 -19.66
N ALA A 350 9.06 -3.91 -19.21
CA ALA A 350 10.36 -3.35 -19.56
C ALA A 350 11.25 -3.33 -18.32
N GLN A 351 12.47 -3.83 -18.45
CA GLN A 351 13.47 -3.82 -17.39
C GLN A 351 14.75 -3.14 -17.84
N THR A 352 15.44 -2.52 -16.90
CA THR A 352 16.84 -2.13 -17.08
C THR A 352 17.65 -3.39 -17.30
N SER A 353 18.38 -3.43 -18.40
CA SER A 353 19.22 -4.57 -18.76
C SER A 353 20.67 -4.21 -18.53
N ASP A 354 21.43 -5.15 -17.97
CA ASP A 354 22.89 -5.10 -18.01
C ASP A 354 23.33 -5.40 -19.44
N MET A 355 23.33 -4.35 -20.26
CA MET A 355 23.72 -4.43 -21.66
C MET A 355 25.19 -4.85 -21.73
N LEU A 356 25.46 -5.89 -22.52
CA LEU A 356 26.81 -6.32 -22.82
C LEU A 356 27.46 -5.28 -23.74
N SER A 357 28.70 -4.92 -23.45
CA SER A 357 29.46 -4.01 -24.29
C SER A 357 29.96 -4.78 -25.52
N VAL A 358 29.24 -4.62 -26.63
CA VAL A 358 29.61 -5.27 -27.90
C VAL A 358 30.92 -4.67 -28.41
N LEU A 359 31.92 -5.54 -28.62
CA LEU A 359 33.27 -5.16 -29.02
C LEU A 359 33.46 -5.26 -30.54
N ASP A 360 34.46 -4.54 -31.03
CA ASP A 360 34.87 -4.56 -32.43
C ASP A 360 35.27 -5.98 -32.89
N GLY A 361 34.92 -6.30 -34.14
CA GLY A 361 35.11 -7.65 -34.71
C GLY A 361 33.94 -8.59 -34.47
N THR A 362 32.85 -8.12 -33.85
CA THR A 362 31.55 -8.79 -33.88
C THR A 362 31.05 -8.92 -35.32
N THR A 363 30.49 -10.07 -35.67
CA THR A 363 29.95 -10.41 -37.00
C THR A 363 28.59 -11.07 -36.86
N ALA A 364 27.92 -11.37 -37.98
CA ALA A 364 26.65 -12.13 -37.94
C ALA A 364 26.80 -13.56 -37.36
N SER A 365 28.02 -14.09 -37.24
CA SER A 365 28.31 -15.43 -36.74
C SER A 365 29.14 -15.47 -35.45
N VAL A 366 29.67 -14.33 -34.98
CA VAL A 366 30.52 -14.25 -33.79
C VAL A 366 30.20 -12.98 -33.01
N LEU A 367 29.86 -13.09 -31.73
CA LEU A 367 29.62 -11.98 -30.81
C LEU A 367 30.79 -11.82 -29.85
N LYS A 368 31.35 -10.61 -29.75
CA LYS A 368 32.46 -10.28 -28.83
C LYS A 368 31.96 -9.31 -27.76
N VAL A 369 32.18 -9.63 -26.49
CA VAL A 369 31.74 -8.81 -25.34
C VAL A 369 32.81 -8.73 -24.26
N SER A 370 32.78 -7.67 -23.45
CA SER A 370 33.75 -7.48 -22.33
C SER A 370 33.29 -8.09 -21.01
N GLU A 371 32.01 -8.43 -20.90
CA GLU A 371 31.41 -9.06 -19.73
C GLU A 371 31.36 -10.58 -19.89
N GLU A 372 31.45 -11.30 -18.78
CA GLU A 372 31.48 -12.77 -18.79
C GLU A 372 30.19 -13.37 -19.36
N VAL A 373 30.35 -14.19 -20.40
CA VAL A 373 29.33 -15.06 -20.99
C VAL A 373 29.85 -16.49 -20.92
N VAL A 374 29.00 -17.45 -20.61
CA VAL A 374 29.37 -18.87 -20.60
C VAL A 374 28.58 -19.66 -21.65
N GLN A 375 29.12 -20.81 -22.07
CA GLN A 375 28.44 -21.69 -23.01
C GLN A 375 27.07 -22.13 -22.44
N GLY A 376 26.03 -21.97 -23.25
CA GLY A 376 24.65 -22.27 -22.84
C GLY A 376 23.88 -21.09 -22.26
N ASP A 377 24.52 -19.93 -22.03
CA ASP A 377 23.80 -18.71 -21.67
C ASP A 377 22.80 -18.34 -22.78
N GLU A 378 21.56 -18.01 -22.41
CA GLU A 378 20.62 -17.43 -23.35
C GLU A 378 20.88 -15.92 -23.46
N LEU A 379 21.10 -15.43 -24.67
CA LEU A 379 21.35 -14.03 -24.98
C LEU A 379 20.21 -13.46 -25.82
N VAL A 380 19.97 -12.18 -25.66
CA VAL A 380 19.04 -11.40 -26.49
C VAL A 380 19.86 -10.34 -27.21
N THR A 381 19.65 -10.23 -28.51
CA THR A 381 20.28 -9.21 -29.37
C THR A 381 19.20 -8.38 -30.06
N ASP A 382 19.59 -7.28 -30.71
CA ASP A 382 18.72 -6.53 -31.63
C ASP A 382 18.30 -7.33 -32.88
N GLN A 383 18.96 -8.47 -33.13
CA GLN A 383 18.66 -9.39 -34.24
C GLN A 383 17.81 -10.60 -33.80
N GLY A 384 17.49 -10.71 -32.50
CA GLY A 384 16.71 -11.80 -31.91
C GLY A 384 17.45 -12.54 -30.78
N GLY A 385 16.78 -13.55 -30.21
CA GLY A 385 17.34 -14.40 -29.16
C GLY A 385 18.28 -15.48 -29.70
N VAL A 386 19.37 -15.74 -28.99
CA VAL A 386 20.36 -16.78 -29.33
C VAL A 386 20.83 -17.49 -28.07
N VAL A 387 21.18 -18.77 -28.19
CA VAL A 387 21.89 -19.51 -27.13
C VAL A 387 23.37 -19.41 -27.42
N ALA A 388 24.15 -18.94 -26.45
CA ALA A 388 25.61 -18.86 -26.55
C ALA A 388 26.18 -20.25 -26.87
N GLY A 389 26.79 -20.37 -28.05
CA GLY A 389 27.43 -21.58 -28.53
C GLY A 389 28.76 -21.83 -27.84
N ALA A 390 29.79 -22.18 -28.61
CA ALA A 390 31.14 -22.25 -28.06
C ALA A 390 31.56 -20.85 -27.59
N VAL A 391 31.95 -20.75 -26.31
CA VAL A 391 32.53 -19.53 -25.74
C VAL A 391 34.02 -19.77 -25.54
N THR A 392 34.84 -18.89 -26.09
CA THR A 392 36.27 -18.82 -25.79
C THR A 392 36.57 -17.49 -25.14
N ASP A 393 37.28 -17.51 -24.00
CA ASP A 393 37.84 -16.30 -23.42
C ASP A 393 39.27 -16.09 -23.95
N GLU A 394 39.54 -14.92 -24.51
CA GLU A 394 40.90 -14.50 -24.78
C GLU A 394 41.40 -13.67 -23.61
N ASN A 395 42.21 -14.31 -22.76
CA ASN A 395 43.03 -13.59 -21.80
C ASN A 395 44.08 -12.79 -22.59
N VAL A 396 43.89 -11.49 -22.67
CA VAL A 396 44.97 -10.60 -23.11
C VAL A 396 45.32 -9.59 -22.01
N PRO A 397 45.81 -10.03 -20.82
CA PRO A 397 46.26 -9.11 -19.80
C PRO A 397 47.45 -8.29 -20.28
N ALA A 398 47.37 -6.97 -20.11
CA ALA A 398 48.54 -6.12 -20.09
C ALA A 398 49.47 -6.55 -18.94
N SER A 399 50.46 -7.39 -19.23
CA SER A 399 51.51 -7.77 -18.29
C SER A 399 52.82 -7.11 -18.71
N ILE A 400 53.62 -6.65 -17.75
CA ILE A 400 54.95 -6.09 -18.09
C ILE A 400 55.83 -7.23 -18.60
N ASN A 401 56.29 -7.10 -19.85
CA ASN A 401 57.09 -8.11 -20.51
C ASN A 401 58.52 -8.10 -19.96
N VAL A 402 58.93 -9.18 -19.29
CA VAL A 402 60.30 -9.35 -18.78
C VAL A 402 61.33 -9.29 -19.91
N ALA A 403 60.99 -9.78 -21.12
CA ALA A 403 61.88 -9.78 -22.27
C ALA A 403 62.09 -8.37 -22.88
N ASP A 404 61.12 -7.46 -22.70
CA ASP A 404 61.18 -6.06 -23.12
C ASP A 404 61.30 -5.15 -21.87
N SER A 405 62.29 -5.42 -21.03
CA SER A 405 62.61 -4.63 -19.83
C SER A 405 64.11 -4.55 -19.57
N SER A 406 64.55 -3.51 -18.84
CA SER A 406 65.95 -3.42 -18.39
C SER A 406 66.31 -4.55 -17.40
N SER A 407 67.56 -5.03 -17.43
CA SER A 407 68.05 -6.21 -16.67
C SER A 407 67.98 -6.15 -15.13
N THR A 408 67.38 -5.11 -14.56
CA THR A 408 67.34 -4.78 -13.12
C THR A 408 65.96 -5.02 -12.48
N TRP A 409 64.99 -5.57 -13.22
CA TRP A 409 63.62 -5.84 -12.77
C TRP A 409 63.43 -7.31 -12.34
N SER A 410 62.73 -7.52 -11.23
CA SER A 410 62.05 -8.79 -10.93
C SER A 410 60.55 -8.58 -11.02
N ILE A 411 59.88 -9.38 -11.86
CA ILE A 411 58.44 -9.28 -12.10
C ILE A 411 57.76 -10.50 -11.49
N SER A 412 56.78 -10.28 -10.62
CA SER A 412 55.86 -11.31 -10.14
C SER A 412 54.45 -10.77 -10.26
N ASP A 413 53.63 -11.43 -11.08
CA ASP A 413 52.18 -11.23 -11.25
C ASP A 413 51.67 -9.80 -10.98
N LYS A 414 51.66 -8.95 -12.02
CA LYS A 414 51.14 -7.56 -11.97
C LYS A 414 51.89 -6.61 -11.01
N VAL A 415 53.05 -7.05 -10.51
CA VAL A 415 53.96 -6.27 -9.67
C VAL A 415 55.36 -6.30 -10.24
N ALA A 416 55.92 -5.11 -10.44
CA ALA A 416 57.32 -4.94 -10.79
C ALA A 416 58.11 -4.35 -9.63
N THR A 417 59.22 -5.00 -9.31
CA THR A 417 60.17 -4.58 -8.26
C THR A 417 61.55 -4.36 -8.88
N LYS A 418 62.13 -3.18 -8.64
CA LYS A 418 63.50 -2.83 -9.05
C LYS A 418 64.50 -3.25 -7.97
N ASN A 419 65.61 -3.90 -8.34
CA ASN A 419 66.55 -4.47 -7.36
C ASN A 419 67.97 -3.83 -7.27
N THR A 420 68.40 -2.91 -8.17
CA THR A 420 69.58 -1.99 -8.02
C THR A 420 69.90 -1.24 -9.34
N GLY A 421 70.57 -0.06 -9.29
CA GLY A 421 71.13 0.64 -10.48
C GLY A 421 70.49 1.98 -10.90
N SER A 422 71.20 2.79 -11.72
CA SER A 422 70.89 4.21 -12.00
C SER A 422 69.75 4.50 -12.99
N TYR A 423 69.13 3.51 -13.66
CA TYR A 423 67.98 3.73 -14.55
C TYR A 423 67.26 2.43 -14.93
N SER A 424 65.92 2.39 -15.00
CA SER A 424 65.18 1.15 -15.33
C SER A 424 63.81 1.39 -15.97
N TRP A 425 63.38 0.49 -16.86
CA TRP A 425 62.14 0.59 -17.64
C TRP A 425 61.57 -0.79 -18.00
N GLY A 426 60.28 -0.84 -18.33
CA GLY A 426 59.60 -2.02 -18.86
C GLY A 426 58.36 -1.65 -19.67
N SER A 427 58.04 -2.44 -20.70
CA SER A 427 56.84 -2.24 -21.54
C SER A 427 55.82 -3.37 -21.35
N THR A 428 54.54 -3.09 -21.62
CA THR A 428 53.46 -4.09 -21.52
C THR A 428 53.40 -4.98 -22.77
N SER A 429 53.01 -6.24 -22.57
CA SER A 429 52.54 -7.16 -23.61
C SER A 429 51.04 -7.41 -23.40
N PRO A 430 50.22 -7.44 -24.48
CA PRO A 430 50.61 -7.32 -25.89
C PRO A 430 50.87 -5.86 -26.32
N SER A 431 51.27 -5.68 -27.58
CA SER A 431 51.07 -4.41 -28.29
C SER A 431 49.67 -4.31 -28.87
N TYR A 432 49.10 -3.11 -28.88
CA TYR A 432 47.80 -2.79 -29.46
C TYR A 432 47.98 -2.23 -30.86
N SER A 433 47.44 -2.91 -31.87
CA SER A 433 47.44 -2.46 -33.27
C SER A 433 46.20 -1.66 -33.67
N SER A 434 45.18 -1.62 -32.80
CA SER A 434 43.94 -0.87 -32.97
C SER A 434 43.23 -0.69 -31.63
N GLY A 435 42.21 0.17 -31.60
CA GLY A 435 41.34 0.40 -30.45
C GLY A 435 41.84 1.46 -29.48
N LYS A 436 40.94 1.80 -28.54
CA LYS A 436 41.17 2.75 -27.45
C LYS A 436 41.44 2.00 -26.15
N ARG A 437 42.54 2.31 -25.46
CA ARG A 437 43.03 1.60 -24.28
C ARG A 437 43.35 2.55 -23.12
N TYR A 438 42.97 2.15 -21.91
CA TYR A 438 43.23 2.88 -20.69
C TYR A 438 44.11 2.08 -19.73
N LEU A 439 45.08 2.77 -19.12
CA LEU A 439 46.00 2.22 -18.13
C LEU A 439 46.12 3.18 -16.93
N GLU A 440 46.00 2.63 -15.72
CA GLU A 440 46.33 3.32 -14.47
C GLU A 440 47.54 2.66 -13.79
N VAL A 441 48.52 3.45 -13.34
CA VAL A 441 49.72 2.96 -12.64
C VAL A 441 50.08 3.86 -11.47
N TRP A 442 50.49 3.26 -10.36
CA TRP A 442 51.04 3.98 -9.21
C TRP A 442 52.18 3.21 -8.56
N SER A 443 53.01 3.92 -7.79
CA SER A 443 54.06 3.34 -6.97
C SER A 443 53.56 3.16 -5.54
N THR A 444 53.94 2.06 -4.89
CA THR A 444 53.73 1.89 -3.44
C THR A 444 55.06 1.64 -2.76
N GLY A 445 55.47 2.56 -1.87
CA GLY A 445 56.66 2.43 -1.02
C GLY A 445 57.97 2.93 -1.66
N THR A 446 58.70 3.74 -0.89
CA THR A 446 60.12 4.09 -1.10
C THR A 446 60.74 4.45 0.24
N THR A 447 62.07 4.33 0.38
CA THR A 447 62.83 4.72 1.57
C THR A 447 63.65 6.01 1.39
N SER A 448 63.54 6.69 0.24
CA SER A 448 64.39 7.83 -0.13
C SER A 448 63.61 9.08 -0.56
N ALA A 449 64.19 10.26 -0.30
CA ALA A 449 63.56 11.57 -0.47
C ALA A 449 63.55 12.11 -1.92
N SER A 450 64.18 11.44 -2.89
CA SER A 450 64.25 11.87 -4.30
C SER A 450 64.23 10.69 -5.27
N TYR A 451 63.16 10.48 -6.06
CA TYR A 451 63.09 9.53 -7.18
C TYR A 451 62.17 10.02 -8.30
N TYR A 452 62.32 9.47 -9.52
CA TYR A 452 61.41 9.75 -10.64
C TYR A 452 60.59 8.52 -11.02
N PHE A 453 59.32 8.74 -11.33
CA PHE A 453 58.41 7.73 -11.86
C PHE A 453 57.69 8.30 -13.08
N GLY A 454 57.55 7.49 -14.13
CA GLY A 454 56.83 7.88 -15.33
C GLY A 454 56.09 6.74 -16.00
N VAL A 455 55.04 7.14 -16.71
CA VAL A 455 54.23 6.30 -17.60
C VAL A 455 54.32 6.85 -19.02
N GLY A 456 54.17 5.98 -20.00
CA GLY A 456 54.29 6.34 -21.41
C GLY A 456 53.68 5.31 -22.34
N VAL A 457 53.89 5.54 -23.63
CA VAL A 457 53.60 4.59 -24.70
C VAL A 457 54.78 4.54 -25.68
N CYS A 458 55.03 3.39 -26.28
CA CYS A 458 56.10 3.19 -27.26
C CYS A 458 55.64 2.30 -28.43
N PRO A 459 56.23 2.44 -29.63
CA PRO A 459 55.99 1.54 -30.75
C PRO A 459 56.33 0.09 -30.41
N ALA A 460 55.57 -0.86 -30.93
CA ALA A 460 55.76 -2.29 -30.66
C ALA A 460 57.13 -2.83 -31.11
N THR A 461 57.79 -2.16 -32.06
CA THR A 461 59.04 -2.58 -32.72
C THR A 461 60.31 -2.01 -32.07
N LEU A 462 60.21 -1.23 -30.99
CA LEU A 462 61.37 -0.51 -30.44
C LEU A 462 62.32 -1.41 -29.62
N ASP A 463 63.63 -1.24 -29.82
CA ASP A 463 64.70 -2.00 -29.14
C ASP A 463 65.04 -1.44 -27.74
N ALA A 464 65.40 -2.34 -26.83
CA ALA A 464 65.73 -2.11 -25.43
C ALA A 464 66.85 -1.07 -25.18
N SER A 465 67.70 -0.83 -26.19
CA SER A 465 68.85 0.07 -26.13
C SER A 465 68.49 1.56 -26.20
N LEU A 466 67.31 1.92 -26.70
CA LEU A 466 66.87 3.33 -26.85
C LEU A 466 66.31 3.92 -25.56
N PHE A 467 65.93 3.07 -24.61
CA PHE A 467 65.29 3.52 -23.37
C PHE A 467 66.29 4.11 -22.36
N THR A 468 67.60 3.84 -22.44
CA THR A 468 68.59 4.34 -21.45
C THR A 468 68.80 5.85 -21.40
N TYR A 469 68.21 6.63 -22.32
CA TYR A 469 68.46 8.08 -22.45
C TYR A 469 67.22 8.96 -22.27
N ALA A 470 66.10 8.45 -21.74
CA ALA A 470 64.89 9.24 -21.50
C ALA A 470 64.89 9.93 -20.12
N GLN A 471 65.99 10.58 -19.76
CA GLN A 471 66.10 11.38 -18.52
C GLN A 471 65.63 12.84 -18.68
N ASN A 472 65.43 13.35 -19.91
CA ASN A 472 65.17 14.78 -20.15
C ASN A 472 64.12 15.10 -21.24
N LEU A 473 63.43 14.11 -21.79
CA LEU A 473 62.56 14.25 -22.96
C LEU A 473 61.08 14.45 -22.62
N VAL A 474 60.66 15.66 -22.27
CA VAL A 474 59.23 16.06 -22.37
C VAL A 474 58.75 16.11 -23.85
N GLN A 475 59.50 15.55 -24.81
CA GLN A 475 59.16 15.49 -26.24
C GLN A 475 59.64 14.19 -26.87
N GLY A 476 58.77 13.56 -27.67
CA GLY A 476 58.99 12.27 -28.31
C GLY A 476 60.11 12.29 -29.34
N THR A 477 61.08 11.39 -29.15
CA THR A 477 62.03 10.98 -30.18
C THR A 477 61.78 9.49 -30.45
N ASP A 478 61.80 9.08 -31.72
CA ASP A 478 61.56 7.69 -32.16
C ASP A 478 60.20 7.09 -31.75
N GLY A 479 59.16 7.93 -31.61
CA GLY A 479 57.78 7.51 -31.36
C GLY A 479 57.44 7.14 -29.92
N ILE A 480 58.37 7.32 -28.96
CA ILE A 480 58.09 7.16 -27.53
C ILE A 480 57.46 8.44 -26.97
N TYR A 481 56.36 8.32 -26.23
CA TYR A 481 55.70 9.44 -25.54
C TYR A 481 55.56 9.13 -24.06
N TYR A 482 55.86 10.08 -23.18
CA TYR A 482 55.82 9.81 -21.75
C TYR A 482 55.45 11.02 -20.89
N TYR A 483 55.12 10.73 -19.64
CA TYR A 483 54.84 11.66 -18.57
C TYR A 483 55.54 11.20 -17.28
N MET A 484 56.36 12.08 -16.68
CA MET A 484 57.17 11.79 -15.49
C MET A 484 56.96 12.83 -14.39
N ARG A 485 57.06 12.40 -13.13
CA ARG A 485 57.13 13.29 -11.95
C ARG A 485 58.20 12.85 -10.97
N THR A 486 58.68 13.81 -10.19
CA THR A 486 59.58 13.60 -9.04
C THR A 486 58.77 13.36 -7.77
N ASN A 487 59.14 12.34 -7.00
CA ASN A 487 58.53 11.96 -5.71
C ASN A 487 57.02 11.67 -5.66
N PRO A 488 56.39 10.99 -6.64
CA PRO A 488 54.94 10.88 -6.73
C PRO A 488 54.32 9.73 -5.89
N LEU A 489 54.74 9.51 -4.64
CA LEU A 489 54.34 8.30 -3.85
C LEU A 489 52.83 8.14 -3.62
N THR A 490 52.05 9.18 -3.88
CA THR A 490 50.59 9.21 -3.74
C THR A 490 49.87 9.39 -5.06
N ASP A 491 50.59 9.67 -6.16
CA ASP A 491 49.96 9.97 -7.44
C ASP A 491 49.63 8.67 -8.18
N LYS A 492 48.41 8.63 -8.71
CA LYS A 492 47.92 7.61 -9.63
C LYS A 492 47.97 8.18 -11.04
N PHE A 493 48.86 7.65 -11.86
CA PHE A 493 49.05 8.09 -13.24
C PHE A 493 48.06 7.38 -14.15
N MET A 494 47.49 8.14 -15.08
CA MET A 494 46.49 7.68 -16.04
C MET A 494 47.01 7.87 -17.46
N VAL A 495 46.81 6.88 -18.32
CA VAL A 495 47.15 6.92 -19.74
C VAL A 495 45.94 6.48 -20.55
N ALA A 496 45.49 7.32 -21.48
CA ALA A 496 44.51 6.95 -22.50
C ALA A 496 45.21 6.93 -23.87
N LEU A 497 45.20 5.77 -24.53
CA LEU A 497 45.84 5.52 -25.81
C LEU A 497 44.78 5.19 -26.86
N ASP A 498 44.63 6.03 -27.87
CA ASP A 498 43.77 5.80 -29.03
C ASP A 498 44.66 5.44 -30.22
N VAL A 499 44.76 4.14 -30.51
CA VAL A 499 45.62 3.64 -31.59
C VAL A 499 45.03 3.95 -32.96
N ASP A 500 43.69 4.00 -33.06
CA ASP A 500 42.98 4.21 -34.31
C ASP A 500 43.14 5.64 -34.82
N ASP A 501 43.09 6.62 -33.92
CA ASP A 501 43.30 8.03 -34.25
C ASP A 501 44.74 8.50 -34.04
N GLY A 502 45.59 7.66 -33.46
CA GLY A 502 46.98 7.99 -33.17
C GLY A 502 47.12 9.08 -32.09
N LYS A 503 46.41 8.97 -30.98
CA LYS A 503 46.38 9.99 -29.91
C LYS A 503 46.70 9.39 -28.56
N VAL A 504 47.36 10.16 -27.69
CA VAL A 504 47.61 9.76 -26.30
C VAL A 504 47.41 10.92 -25.34
N TRP A 505 46.75 10.64 -24.21
CA TRP A 505 46.55 11.56 -23.09
C TRP A 505 47.21 11.01 -21.84
N PHE A 506 47.81 11.92 -21.08
CA PHE A 506 48.36 11.61 -19.75
C PHE A 506 47.61 12.40 -18.68
N GLY A 507 47.37 11.76 -17.55
CA GLY A 507 46.71 12.37 -16.40
C GLY A 507 47.29 11.87 -15.08
N SER A 508 46.88 12.52 -14.00
CA SER A 508 47.20 12.09 -12.64
C SER A 508 46.05 12.41 -11.70
N ASN A 509 45.76 11.51 -10.76
CA ASN A 509 44.76 11.69 -9.71
C ASN A 509 43.39 12.18 -10.23
N GLY A 510 42.87 11.53 -11.28
CA GLY A 510 41.56 11.84 -11.86
C GLY A 510 41.53 13.07 -12.77
N THR A 511 42.64 13.79 -12.95
CA THR A 511 42.71 14.97 -13.83
C THR A 511 43.62 14.71 -15.03
N TRP A 512 43.15 14.99 -16.25
CA TRP A 512 43.94 14.97 -17.48
C TRP A 512 44.84 16.20 -17.57
N ASN A 513 46.10 16.03 -17.99
CA ASN A 513 47.05 17.14 -18.09
C ASN A 513 46.68 18.14 -19.19
N THR A 514 46.11 17.63 -20.29
CA THR A 514 45.65 18.40 -21.45
C THR A 514 44.43 17.72 -22.05
N GLY A 515 43.46 18.50 -22.51
CA GLY A 515 42.32 18.01 -23.29
C GLY A 515 41.40 17.04 -22.57
N ASP A 516 40.56 16.37 -23.35
CA ASP A 516 39.62 15.35 -22.89
C ASP A 516 39.64 14.13 -23.83
N PRO A 517 40.13 12.96 -23.35
CA PRO A 517 40.17 11.74 -24.14
C PRO A 517 38.78 11.23 -24.54
N SER A 518 37.73 11.49 -23.74
CA SER A 518 36.36 11.03 -24.02
C SER A 518 35.82 11.65 -25.31
N THR A 519 36.19 12.91 -25.56
CA THR A 519 35.82 13.66 -26.78
C THR A 519 36.92 13.63 -27.85
N GLY A 520 38.07 13.01 -27.55
CA GLY A 520 39.21 12.92 -28.46
C GLY A 520 39.90 14.25 -28.73
N THR A 521 39.72 15.26 -27.86
CA THR A 521 40.22 16.63 -28.04
C THR A 521 41.52 16.90 -27.29
N ASP A 522 42.35 17.78 -27.85
CA ASP A 522 43.63 18.27 -27.31
C ASP A 522 44.53 17.19 -26.66
N PRO A 523 44.89 16.12 -27.41
CA PRO A 523 45.75 15.05 -26.90
C PRO A 523 47.11 15.58 -26.47
N THR A 524 47.68 14.95 -25.44
CA THR A 524 49.02 15.32 -24.98
C THR A 524 50.06 15.07 -26.08
N TYR A 525 49.89 14.00 -26.86
CA TYR A 525 50.67 13.78 -28.09
C TYR A 525 49.84 13.09 -29.19
N THR A 526 50.31 13.23 -30.44
CA THR A 526 49.79 12.52 -31.61
C THR A 526 50.87 11.73 -32.32
N PHE A 527 50.48 10.61 -32.93
CA PHE A 527 51.30 9.70 -33.73
C PHE A 527 50.50 9.20 -34.93
N ALA A 528 51.13 8.40 -35.80
CA ALA A 528 50.45 7.88 -36.98
C ALA A 528 49.35 6.86 -36.60
N PRO A 529 48.09 7.07 -37.03
CA PRO A 529 46.99 6.11 -36.89
C PRO A 529 47.34 4.66 -37.25
N GLY A 530 46.83 3.70 -36.47
CA GLY A 530 46.95 2.26 -36.73
C GLY A 530 48.35 1.67 -36.54
N GLN A 531 49.31 2.44 -36.02
CA GLN A 531 50.62 1.90 -35.66
C GLN A 531 50.54 1.08 -34.36
N PRO A 532 51.16 -0.12 -34.28
CA PRO A 532 51.15 -0.89 -33.05
C PRO A 532 51.92 -0.22 -31.92
N TYR A 533 51.27 0.00 -30.77
CA TYR A 533 51.84 0.64 -29.58
C TYR A 533 51.68 -0.22 -28.32
N LYS A 534 52.62 -0.08 -27.37
CA LYS A 534 52.63 -0.69 -26.04
C LYS A 534 52.61 0.42 -24.97
N PHE A 535 52.14 0.12 -23.76
CA PHE A 535 52.37 1.01 -22.62
C PHE A 535 53.79 0.82 -22.07
N LEU A 536 54.36 1.90 -21.53
CA LEU A 536 55.72 1.99 -21.02
C LEU A 536 55.68 2.49 -19.57
N ILE A 537 56.51 1.91 -18.70
CA ILE A 537 56.71 2.35 -17.32
C ILE A 537 58.21 2.54 -17.09
N GLN A 538 58.58 3.65 -16.43
CA GLN A 538 59.98 4.02 -16.19
C GLN A 538 60.21 4.51 -14.76
N MET A 539 61.37 4.15 -14.19
CA MET A 539 61.77 4.51 -12.82
C MET A 539 63.26 4.86 -12.72
N GLU A 540 63.59 5.97 -12.03
CA GLU A 540 64.99 6.44 -11.86
C GLU A 540 65.38 6.68 -10.39
N GLY A 541 66.57 6.20 -10.02
CA GLY A 541 67.20 6.36 -8.69
C GLY A 541 68.11 5.17 -8.26
N VAL A 542 69.21 5.45 -7.53
CA VAL A 542 70.10 4.51 -6.78
C VAL A 542 69.61 4.04 -5.38
N GLY A 543 69.35 2.73 -5.18
CA GLY A 543 69.10 2.12 -3.85
C GLY A 543 67.63 2.03 -3.41
N TYR A 544 66.70 1.82 -4.36
CA TYR A 544 65.25 1.89 -4.13
C TYR A 544 64.61 0.51 -4.30
N GLU A 545 63.73 0.13 -3.38
CA GLU A 545 62.66 -0.82 -3.63
C GLU A 545 61.42 0.00 -3.97
N ALA A 546 60.97 -0.06 -5.22
CA ALA A 546 59.73 0.57 -5.64
C ALA A 546 58.85 -0.51 -6.25
N THR A 547 57.66 -0.66 -5.68
CA THR A 547 56.67 -1.63 -6.14
C THR A 547 55.74 -0.89 -7.08
N ALA A 548 55.85 -1.09 -8.40
CA ALA A 548 54.80 -0.66 -9.31
C ALA A 548 53.67 -1.69 -9.21
N LYS A 549 52.61 -1.35 -8.48
CA LYS A 549 51.38 -2.16 -8.44
C LYS A 549 50.50 -1.68 -9.58
N THR A 550 50.55 -2.38 -10.69
CA THR A 550 49.53 -2.22 -11.73
C THR A 550 48.32 -3.03 -11.26
N THR A 551 47.48 -2.44 -10.42
CA THR A 551 46.33 -3.17 -9.87
C THR A 551 45.19 -3.05 -10.87
N PHE A 552 45.13 -4.01 -11.80
CA PHE A 552 44.25 -4.00 -12.96
C PHE A 552 42.79 -4.42 -12.70
N GLN A 553 42.38 -4.58 -11.44
CA GLN A 553 41.01 -4.98 -11.08
C GLN A 553 40.18 -3.90 -10.39
N ALA A 554 40.78 -2.76 -10.01
CA ALA A 554 40.04 -1.60 -9.54
C ALA A 554 40.82 -0.34 -9.90
N VAL A 555 40.56 0.21 -11.08
CA VAL A 555 40.99 1.58 -11.40
C VAL A 555 40.33 2.52 -10.38
N ALA A 556 41.10 3.48 -9.87
CA ALA A 556 40.58 4.46 -8.94
C ALA A 556 39.75 5.52 -9.65
N TYR A 557 39.96 5.65 -10.96
CA TYR A 557 39.26 6.57 -11.83
C TYR A 557 38.69 5.78 -13.02
N LEU A 558 37.42 6.01 -13.33
CA LEU A 558 36.76 5.34 -14.45
C LEU A 558 37.49 5.67 -15.77
N PRO A 559 37.62 4.69 -16.69
CA PRO A 559 38.14 4.96 -18.02
C PRO A 559 37.30 6.02 -18.74
N PRO A 560 37.89 6.87 -19.60
CA PRO A 560 37.14 7.76 -20.47
C PRO A 560 36.15 6.99 -21.34
N THR A 561 35.02 7.61 -21.66
CA THR A 561 33.99 7.00 -22.52
C THR A 561 34.59 6.47 -23.83
N GLY A 562 34.35 5.20 -24.13
CA GLY A 562 34.87 4.53 -25.33
C GLY A 562 36.29 3.94 -25.20
N PHE A 563 36.96 4.08 -24.05
CA PHE A 563 38.24 3.43 -23.79
C PHE A 563 38.04 2.17 -22.94
N SER A 564 38.63 1.05 -23.37
CA SER A 564 38.62 -0.18 -22.58
C SER A 564 39.86 -0.28 -21.69
N ASN A 565 39.73 -0.93 -20.53
CA ASN A 565 40.89 -1.26 -19.72
C ASN A 565 41.82 -2.19 -20.50
N ALA A 566 43.13 -1.95 -20.37
CA ALA A 566 44.17 -2.74 -21.03
C ALA A 566 44.24 -4.22 -20.57
N ASP A 567 43.48 -4.62 -19.54
CA ASP A 567 43.39 -5.99 -18.99
C ASP A 567 41.93 -6.50 -18.96
N ALA A 568 41.07 -6.01 -19.86
CA ALA A 568 39.71 -6.52 -19.99
C ALA A 568 39.72 -7.89 -20.70
N LYS A 569 39.08 -8.91 -20.11
CA LYS A 569 38.82 -10.19 -20.77
C LYS A 569 37.84 -9.97 -21.92
N GLU A 570 38.15 -10.51 -23.09
CA GLU A 570 37.23 -10.58 -24.23
C GLU A 570 36.60 -11.97 -24.30
N TYR A 571 35.27 -12.02 -24.29
CA TYR A 571 34.50 -13.25 -24.46
C TYR A 571 33.99 -13.31 -25.89
N ILE A 572 34.44 -14.34 -26.63
CA ILE A 572 34.06 -14.58 -28.01
C ILE A 572 33.04 -15.71 -28.02
N VAL A 573 31.84 -15.40 -28.48
CA VAL A 573 30.69 -16.29 -28.49
C VAL A 573 30.35 -16.67 -29.93
N ASP A 574 30.35 -17.96 -30.25
CA ASP A 574 29.84 -18.47 -31.51
C ASP A 574 28.30 -18.35 -31.55
N ILE A 575 27.80 -17.57 -32.50
CA ILE A 575 26.38 -17.33 -32.75
C ILE A 575 25.99 -17.75 -34.19
N SER A 576 26.83 -18.53 -34.87
CA SER A 576 26.61 -18.95 -36.26
C SER A 576 25.30 -19.72 -36.47
N SER A 577 24.84 -20.45 -35.46
CA SER A 577 23.57 -21.20 -35.48
C SER A 577 22.33 -20.30 -35.40
N ALA A 578 22.48 -19.03 -35.04
CA ALA A 578 21.36 -18.08 -34.93
C ALA A 578 20.83 -17.61 -36.29
N GLY A 579 21.64 -17.70 -37.34
CA GLY A 579 21.23 -17.34 -38.70
C GLY A 579 20.95 -15.84 -38.91
N PHE A 580 21.60 -14.96 -38.13
CA PHE A 580 21.42 -13.52 -38.28
C PHE A 580 21.85 -13.02 -39.66
N ILE A 581 21.07 -12.12 -40.23
CA ILE A 581 21.32 -11.53 -41.56
C ILE A 581 22.21 -10.27 -41.50
N SER A 582 22.45 -9.75 -40.31
CA SER A 582 23.27 -8.56 -40.02
C SER A 582 24.04 -8.72 -38.72
N VAL A 583 25.08 -7.89 -38.54
CA VAL A 583 25.89 -7.85 -37.32
C VAL A 583 25.05 -7.30 -36.16
N PRO A 584 24.95 -8.00 -35.01
CA PRO A 584 24.29 -7.48 -33.83
C PRO A 584 24.96 -6.20 -33.32
N ALA A 585 24.18 -5.15 -33.10
CA ALA A 585 24.69 -3.88 -32.57
C ALA A 585 24.67 -3.84 -31.04
N VAL A 586 23.77 -4.61 -30.42
CA VAL A 586 23.59 -4.67 -28.97
C VAL A 586 23.27 -6.08 -28.51
N ALA A 587 23.71 -6.44 -27.30
CA ALA A 587 23.43 -7.73 -26.70
C ALA A 587 23.20 -7.60 -25.20
N ALA A 588 22.43 -8.52 -24.64
CA ALA A 588 22.17 -8.65 -23.20
C ALA A 588 21.98 -10.12 -22.85
N LYS A 589 22.19 -10.48 -21.58
CA LYS A 589 21.73 -11.78 -21.09
C LYS A 589 20.20 -11.81 -21.09
N LYS A 590 19.60 -12.94 -21.47
CA LYS A 590 18.15 -13.08 -21.47
C LYS A 590 17.62 -13.01 -20.04
N SER A 591 16.59 -12.19 -19.84
CA SER A 591 15.90 -12.15 -18.56
C SER A 591 15.31 -13.51 -18.21
N ASN A 592 15.56 -13.97 -16.99
CA ASN A 592 14.85 -15.09 -16.38
C ASN A 592 13.63 -14.61 -15.58
N ALA A 593 13.02 -13.50 -15.99
CA ALA A 593 11.82 -12.99 -15.35
C ALA A 593 10.70 -14.03 -15.41
N GLN A 594 10.18 -14.39 -14.25
CA GLN A 594 8.96 -15.16 -14.12
C GLN A 594 7.81 -14.17 -13.99
N LEU A 595 6.72 -14.40 -14.72
CA LEU A 595 5.53 -13.56 -14.70
C LEU A 595 4.36 -14.38 -14.16
N ALA A 596 3.52 -13.77 -13.33
CA ALA A 596 2.31 -14.39 -12.82
C ALA A 596 1.16 -13.38 -12.77
N LEU A 597 -0.05 -13.86 -13.00
CA LEU A 597 -1.29 -13.09 -12.94
C LEU A 597 -2.14 -13.57 -11.77
N GLY A 598 -2.77 -12.61 -11.11
CA GLY A 598 -3.91 -12.85 -10.24
C GLY A 598 -5.15 -12.22 -10.84
N ALA A 599 -6.29 -12.86 -10.60
CA ALA A 599 -7.59 -12.41 -11.11
C ALA A 599 -8.63 -12.40 -10.00
N GLY A 600 -9.56 -11.44 -10.08
CA GLY A 600 -10.59 -11.24 -9.06
C GLY A 600 -11.75 -10.39 -9.54
N ILE A 601 -12.75 -10.26 -8.68
CA ILE A 601 -13.88 -9.35 -8.89
C ILE A 601 -13.58 -7.95 -8.31
N THR A 602 -14.42 -6.95 -8.60
CA THR A 602 -14.35 -5.61 -8.00
C THR A 602 -14.23 -5.67 -6.47
N GLY A 603 -13.30 -4.89 -5.89
CA GLY A 603 -13.05 -4.88 -4.44
C GLY A 603 -12.21 -6.06 -3.89
N GLU A 604 -12.01 -7.14 -4.63
CA GLU A 604 -11.25 -8.31 -4.16
C GLU A 604 -9.72 -8.08 -4.10
N HIS A 605 -9.09 -8.54 -3.02
CA HIS A 605 -7.63 -8.42 -2.87
C HIS A 605 -6.88 -9.43 -3.75
N ILE A 606 -5.88 -8.95 -4.48
CA ILE A 606 -4.96 -9.75 -5.28
C ILE A 606 -3.55 -9.35 -4.86
N GLY A 607 -2.87 -10.21 -4.12
CA GLY A 607 -1.56 -9.95 -3.55
C GLY A 607 -0.78 -11.23 -3.31
N VAL A 608 0.45 -11.06 -2.81
CA VAL A 608 1.31 -12.16 -2.38
C VAL A 608 0.79 -12.75 -1.07
N GLU A 609 1.32 -13.90 -0.68
CA GLU A 609 0.94 -14.51 0.61
C GLU A 609 1.26 -13.57 1.78
N GLU A 610 0.26 -13.30 2.63
CA GLU A 610 0.35 -12.40 3.79
C GLU A 610 0.12 -13.21 5.07
N PRO A 611 1.15 -13.50 5.88
CA PRO A 611 1.00 -14.18 7.16
C PRO A 611 0.18 -13.35 8.15
N ILE A 612 -0.80 -13.97 8.80
CA ILE A 612 -1.68 -13.30 9.78
C ILE A 612 -1.59 -14.00 11.13
N THR A 613 -1.62 -13.21 12.21
CA THR A 613 -1.56 -13.75 13.57
C THR A 613 -2.88 -14.40 13.96
N LEU A 614 -2.82 -15.67 14.37
CA LEU A 614 -3.96 -16.39 14.92
C LEU A 614 -4.24 -15.95 16.36
N GLY A 615 -5.42 -15.39 16.58
CA GLY A 615 -5.93 -14.93 17.88
C GLY A 615 -6.55 -16.05 18.72
N THR A 616 -6.67 -15.77 20.03
CA THR A 616 -7.35 -16.65 20.98
C THR A 616 -8.85 -16.78 20.67
N GLY A 617 -9.45 -17.94 20.97
CA GLY A 617 -10.86 -18.22 20.66
C GLY A 617 -11.10 -18.86 19.29
N SER A 618 -10.05 -19.08 18.51
CA SER A 618 -10.12 -19.85 17.26
C SER A 618 -10.59 -21.28 17.49
N THR A 619 -11.47 -21.75 16.60
CA THR A 619 -12.04 -23.10 16.57
C THR A 619 -11.81 -23.73 15.20
N THR A 620 -12.20 -24.99 15.01
CA THR A 620 -12.10 -25.66 13.70
C THR A 620 -13.03 -25.07 12.63
N SER A 621 -14.06 -24.32 13.01
CA SER A 621 -15.06 -23.76 12.08
C SER A 621 -15.00 -22.23 11.97
N ALA A 622 -14.33 -21.56 12.92
CA ALA A 622 -14.20 -20.11 12.96
C ALA A 622 -12.81 -19.74 13.49
N LEU A 623 -12.04 -19.02 12.68
CA LEU A 623 -10.70 -18.54 13.03
C LEU A 623 -10.80 -17.08 13.48
N VAL A 624 -10.18 -16.76 14.61
CA VAL A 624 -10.06 -15.39 15.12
C VAL A 624 -8.67 -14.90 14.76
N LEU A 625 -8.56 -13.80 14.04
CA LEU A 625 -7.32 -13.24 13.51
C LEU A 625 -7.08 -11.84 14.06
N SER A 626 -5.84 -11.50 14.35
CA SER A 626 -5.44 -10.18 14.87
C SER A 626 -4.55 -9.44 13.86
N SER A 627 -4.87 -8.17 13.61
CA SER A 627 -4.14 -7.29 12.68
C SER A 627 -4.15 -5.82 13.13
N THR A 628 -3.22 -5.03 12.59
CA THR A 628 -3.13 -3.57 12.81
C THR A 628 -3.88 -2.75 11.78
N GLU A 629 -4.45 -3.41 10.78
CA GLU A 629 -5.31 -2.84 9.74
C GLU A 629 -6.48 -3.78 9.45
N SER A 630 -7.52 -3.27 8.79
CA SER A 630 -8.65 -4.08 8.36
C SER A 630 -8.21 -5.10 7.31
N ILE A 631 -8.53 -6.38 7.55
CA ILE A 631 -8.20 -7.48 6.62
C ILE A 631 -9.45 -8.20 6.10
N LYS A 632 -10.65 -7.79 6.53
CA LYS A 632 -11.89 -8.47 6.16
C LYS A 632 -12.09 -8.57 4.64
N ASP A 633 -11.85 -7.47 3.91
CA ASP A 633 -12.06 -7.37 2.47
C ASP A 633 -10.89 -8.00 1.69
N LYS A 634 -9.75 -8.25 2.37
CA LYS A 634 -8.66 -9.05 1.83
C LYS A 634 -8.96 -10.55 1.83
N ILE A 635 -9.81 -11.00 2.76
CA ILE A 635 -10.14 -12.42 2.96
C ILE A 635 -11.44 -12.81 2.26
N PHE A 636 -12.45 -11.94 2.31
CA PHE A 636 -13.78 -12.27 1.81
C PHE A 636 -14.49 -11.07 1.18
N VAL A 637 -14.91 -11.26 -0.08
CA VAL A 637 -15.81 -10.35 -0.79
C VAL A 637 -16.99 -11.17 -1.31
N THR A 638 -18.22 -10.68 -1.12
CA THR A 638 -19.41 -11.43 -1.55
C THR A 638 -19.38 -11.67 -3.07
N GLY A 639 -19.46 -12.94 -3.49
CA GLY A 639 -19.33 -13.34 -4.90
C GLY A 639 -17.89 -13.44 -5.42
N GLY A 640 -16.89 -13.20 -4.55
CA GLY A 640 -15.46 -13.25 -4.87
C GLY A 640 -14.96 -14.64 -5.26
N LEU A 641 -13.89 -14.63 -6.08
CA LEU A 641 -13.18 -15.83 -6.55
C LEU A 641 -12.15 -16.35 -5.53
N ASN A 642 -11.70 -15.48 -4.64
CA ASN A 642 -10.59 -15.64 -3.72
C ASN A 642 -11.04 -15.68 -2.25
N ASN A 643 -12.29 -16.09 -2.00
CA ASN A 643 -12.88 -16.25 -0.67
C ASN A 643 -12.33 -17.50 0.05
N ASN A 644 -11.03 -17.50 0.36
CA ASN A 644 -10.35 -18.61 1.01
C ASN A 644 -9.14 -18.10 1.81
N ILE A 645 -8.68 -18.92 2.74
CA ILE A 645 -7.52 -18.62 3.60
C ILE A 645 -6.55 -19.81 3.59
N ASN A 646 -5.26 -19.55 3.78
CA ASN A 646 -4.25 -20.60 3.93
C ASN A 646 -4.15 -20.96 5.42
N ALA A 647 -4.47 -22.20 5.78
CA ALA A 647 -4.38 -22.73 7.14
C ALA A 647 -3.43 -23.94 7.15
N ASP A 648 -2.29 -23.84 7.83
CA ASP A 648 -1.20 -24.85 7.81
C ASP A 648 -0.82 -25.31 6.38
N SER A 649 -0.59 -24.34 5.47
CA SER A 649 -0.27 -24.59 4.05
C SER A 649 -1.39 -25.24 3.24
N THR A 650 -2.62 -25.29 3.75
CA THR A 650 -3.80 -25.77 3.04
C THR A 650 -4.78 -24.63 2.79
N VAL A 651 -5.13 -24.38 1.52
CA VAL A 651 -6.15 -23.38 1.16
C VAL A 651 -7.54 -23.93 1.47
N VAL A 652 -8.32 -23.17 2.25
CA VAL A 652 -9.67 -23.53 2.68
C VAL A 652 -10.67 -22.40 2.46
N ASP A 653 -11.87 -22.76 2.01
CA ASP A 653 -12.90 -21.79 1.64
C ASP A 653 -13.52 -21.08 2.87
N VAL A 654 -13.74 -19.78 2.72
CA VAL A 654 -14.32 -18.90 3.72
C VAL A 654 -15.78 -18.63 3.37
N ALA A 655 -16.67 -18.80 4.33
CA ALA A 655 -18.11 -18.59 4.18
C ALA A 655 -18.53 -17.14 4.46
N SER A 656 -17.89 -16.50 5.45
CA SER A 656 -18.14 -15.11 5.82
C SER A 656 -17.04 -14.59 6.73
N VAL A 657 -16.92 -13.27 6.81
CA VAL A 657 -16.00 -12.59 7.71
C VAL A 657 -16.74 -11.49 8.46
N SER A 658 -16.42 -11.32 9.74
CA SER A 658 -16.84 -10.17 10.54
C SER A 658 -15.64 -9.58 11.25
N GLU A 659 -15.61 -8.27 11.42
CA GLU A 659 -14.48 -7.56 12.02
C GLU A 659 -14.96 -6.70 13.18
N ASN A 660 -14.22 -6.80 14.30
CA ASN A 660 -14.42 -5.97 15.47
C ASN A 660 -13.20 -5.06 15.63
N ILE A 661 -13.44 -3.76 15.79
CA ILE A 661 -12.40 -2.75 15.92
C ILE A 661 -12.39 -2.30 17.37
N VAL A 662 -11.24 -2.36 18.01
CA VAL A 662 -11.02 -1.83 19.36
C VAL A 662 -9.93 -0.79 19.33
N ALA A 663 -9.99 0.19 20.24
CA ALA A 663 -8.91 1.15 20.41
C ALA A 663 -7.64 0.40 20.83
N GLY A 664 -6.60 0.48 20.01
CA GLY A 664 -5.28 -0.06 20.29
C GLY A 664 -4.48 0.87 21.22
N PRO A 665 -3.25 0.47 21.59
CA PRO A 665 -2.38 1.31 22.40
C PRO A 665 -2.00 2.62 21.68
N LEU A 666 -1.81 3.70 22.43
CA LEU A 666 -1.31 4.95 21.86
C LEU A 666 0.11 4.75 21.31
N ALA A 667 0.32 5.12 20.05
CA ALA A 667 1.60 4.97 19.37
C ALA A 667 2.26 6.33 19.15
N ASN A 668 3.59 6.39 19.27
CA ASN A 668 4.36 7.55 18.89
C ASN A 668 4.45 7.64 17.36
N VAL A 669 4.00 8.75 16.77
CA VAL A 669 4.06 8.98 15.32
C VAL A 669 5.45 9.41 14.84
N VAL A 670 6.28 9.94 15.74
CA VAL A 670 7.61 10.43 15.40
C VAL A 670 8.61 9.27 15.44
N PRO A 671 9.27 8.90 14.32
CA PRO A 671 10.25 7.83 14.29
C PRO A 671 11.54 8.21 15.04
N ALA A 672 12.40 7.23 15.30
CA ALA A 672 13.74 7.49 15.80
C ALA A 672 14.55 8.27 14.75
N MET A 673 14.90 9.52 15.07
CA MET A 673 15.60 10.42 14.15
C MET A 673 17.11 10.29 14.31
N THR A 674 17.82 9.98 13.22
CA THR A 674 19.30 9.97 13.17
C THR A 674 19.90 11.30 12.70
N SER A 675 19.07 12.25 12.24
CA SER A 675 19.43 13.61 11.85
C SER A 675 18.23 14.57 12.02
N ASN A 676 18.39 15.87 11.75
CA ASN A 676 17.30 16.87 11.85
C ASN A 676 16.16 16.65 10.84
N THR A 677 16.43 15.82 9.84
CA THR A 677 15.46 15.36 8.85
C THR A 677 15.51 13.83 8.78
N THR A 678 14.34 13.23 8.63
CA THR A 678 14.13 11.82 8.26
C THR A 678 13.02 11.81 7.21
N ASP A 679 12.89 10.72 6.46
CA ASP A 679 11.83 10.59 5.46
C ASP A 679 10.46 10.89 6.11
N GLY A 680 9.78 11.92 5.60
CA GLY A 680 8.49 12.39 6.09
C GLY A 680 8.46 13.36 7.28
N PHE A 681 9.59 13.67 7.93
CA PHE A 681 9.60 14.50 9.15
C PHE A 681 10.75 15.51 9.19
N THR A 682 10.46 16.73 9.66
CA THR A 682 11.46 17.79 9.88
C THR A 682 11.34 18.36 11.28
N VAL A 683 12.48 18.51 11.96
CA VAL A 683 12.57 19.12 13.28
C VAL A 683 13.26 20.48 13.18
N ILE A 684 12.62 21.53 13.70
CA ILE A 684 13.16 22.89 13.70
C ILE A 684 13.60 23.26 15.11
N SER A 685 14.91 23.45 15.29
CA SER A 685 15.53 23.96 16.52
C SER A 685 15.33 25.48 16.68
N PRO A 686 15.18 26.01 17.91
CA PRO A 686 15.13 27.44 18.18
C PRO A 686 16.44 28.21 17.91
N THR A 687 17.61 27.55 17.82
CA THR A 687 18.91 28.21 17.56
C THR A 687 19.89 27.31 16.79
N ASP A 688 20.66 27.93 15.86
CA ASP A 688 21.71 27.30 15.02
C ASP A 688 23.12 27.36 15.63
N ASP A 689 23.30 27.84 16.87
CA ASP A 689 24.63 28.06 17.44
C ASP A 689 25.29 26.75 17.91
N ALA A 690 26.44 26.44 17.31
CA ALA A 690 27.21 25.22 17.52
C ALA A 690 27.87 25.10 18.91
N ASP A 691 27.80 26.12 19.77
CA ASP A 691 28.58 26.18 21.01
C ASP A 691 27.79 26.44 22.31
N ASP A 692 26.46 26.55 22.31
CA ASP A 692 25.68 26.73 23.56
C ASP A 692 24.33 25.96 23.56
N ILE A 693 24.44 24.64 23.75
CA ILE A 693 23.46 23.65 24.22
C ILE A 693 21.96 23.93 23.94
N ALA A 694 21.54 23.98 22.68
CA ALA A 694 20.15 23.67 22.30
C ALA A 694 20.19 22.58 21.23
N MET A 695 19.94 21.31 21.60
CA MET A 695 20.07 20.20 20.65
C MET A 695 18.73 19.52 20.37
N TRP A 696 17.93 20.14 19.50
CA TRP A 696 16.81 19.49 18.82
C TRP A 696 17.29 18.47 17.75
N ASN A 697 18.44 17.83 17.97
CA ASN A 697 19.18 17.10 16.94
C ASN A 697 19.50 15.67 17.41
N SER A 698 18.78 14.70 16.84
CA SER A 698 19.20 13.31 16.59
C SER A 698 19.63 12.40 17.77
N CYS A 699 19.03 11.20 17.81
CA CYS A 699 19.38 10.11 18.74
C CYS A 699 20.28 9.11 18.00
N ASP A 700 21.60 9.11 18.25
CA ASP A 700 22.50 8.08 17.70
C ASP A 700 22.71 6.88 18.63
N GLY A 701 21.88 6.75 19.67
CA GLY A 701 21.95 5.62 20.59
C GLY A 701 23.11 5.67 21.60
N SER A 702 23.84 6.78 21.72
CA SER A 702 24.95 6.91 22.69
C SER A 702 24.65 7.79 23.92
N ALA A 703 23.44 7.67 24.48
CA ALA A 703 23.18 7.86 25.91
C ALA A 703 21.90 7.09 26.31
N GLU A 704 21.98 5.76 26.27
CA GLU A 704 20.99 4.79 26.77
C GLU A 704 19.66 4.64 26.01
N GLY A 705 19.74 4.38 24.69
CA GLY A 705 18.79 3.47 24.02
C GLY A 705 17.32 3.89 23.91
N LEU A 706 17.01 5.19 23.92
CA LEU A 706 15.65 5.69 23.72
C LEU A 706 15.60 6.75 22.60
N SER A 707 14.47 6.83 21.91
CA SER A 707 14.12 7.87 20.93
C SER A 707 13.86 9.20 21.67
N VAL A 708 14.88 10.05 21.84
CA VAL A 708 15.01 11.07 22.90
C VAL A 708 15.39 12.44 22.33
N TRP A 709 14.48 13.41 22.49
CA TRP A 709 14.63 14.83 22.17
C TRP A 709 15.34 15.58 23.30
N TYR A 710 16.63 15.89 23.17
CA TYR A 710 17.42 16.51 24.24
C TYR A 710 17.35 18.04 24.23
N ILE A 711 16.62 18.65 25.16
CA ILE A 711 16.56 20.11 25.29
C ILE A 711 17.31 20.56 26.54
N ALA A 712 18.28 21.46 26.36
CA ALA A 712 18.88 22.26 27.41
C ALA A 712 18.87 23.74 26.99
N ALA A 713 19.15 24.64 27.94
CA ALA A 713 19.43 26.08 27.78
C ALA A 713 18.30 27.12 27.95
N PHE A 714 18.78 28.38 27.92
CA PHE A 714 18.23 29.66 28.39
C PHE A 714 18.50 30.75 27.33
N PRO A 715 17.81 31.92 27.33
CA PRO A 715 16.68 32.35 28.16
C PRO A 715 15.30 32.18 27.47
N SER A 716 14.27 32.00 28.28
CA SER A 716 12.85 31.83 27.88
C SER A 716 12.26 33.01 27.09
N PRO A 717 11.30 32.78 26.17
CA PRO A 717 10.62 31.52 25.85
C PRO A 717 11.33 30.68 24.78
N LEU A 718 11.30 29.35 24.95
CA LEU A 718 11.84 28.39 23.97
C LEU A 718 10.69 27.70 23.26
N ARG A 719 10.72 27.77 21.93
CA ARG A 719 9.77 27.13 21.01
C ARG A 719 10.54 26.12 20.19
N GLY A 720 9.96 24.95 19.98
CA GLY A 720 10.33 24.22 18.78
C GLY A 720 9.24 23.31 18.27
N THR A 721 9.51 22.82 17.07
CA THR A 721 8.47 22.45 16.12
C THR A 721 8.84 21.17 15.40
N ILE A 722 7.85 20.30 15.27
CA ILE A 722 7.88 19.07 14.47
C ILE A 722 6.93 19.27 13.31
N THR A 723 7.43 19.19 12.08
CA THR A 723 6.61 19.22 10.88
C THR A 723 6.49 17.82 10.29
N PHE A 724 5.27 17.45 9.95
CA PHE A 724 4.90 16.21 9.31
C PHE A 724 4.70 16.44 7.81
N ASP A 725 5.10 15.49 6.97
CA ASP A 725 4.84 15.48 5.52
C ASP A 725 3.35 15.33 5.17
N LYS A 726 2.58 14.70 6.07
CA LYS A 726 1.13 14.53 6.00
C LYS A 726 0.46 14.85 7.33
N ALA A 727 -0.86 15.02 7.29
CA ALA A 727 -1.63 15.26 8.50
C ALA A 727 -1.83 13.96 9.31
N TYR A 728 -1.71 14.07 10.63
CA TYR A 728 -1.97 13.00 11.59
C TYR A 728 -3.03 13.44 12.60
N ASP A 729 -3.92 12.52 13.01
CA ASP A 729 -4.88 12.75 14.09
C ASP A 729 -4.20 12.52 15.45
N VAL A 730 -3.47 13.54 15.90
CA VAL A 730 -2.72 13.53 17.15
C VAL A 730 -3.70 13.59 18.33
N VAL A 731 -3.61 12.60 19.22
CA VAL A 731 -4.48 12.49 20.39
C VAL A 731 -3.83 13.02 21.68
N GLY A 732 -2.51 13.19 21.68
CA GLY A 732 -1.78 13.70 22.83
C GLY A 732 -0.27 13.65 22.65
N TYR A 733 0.45 13.73 23.75
CA TYR A 733 1.90 13.63 23.79
C TYR A 733 2.38 13.04 25.11
N ARG A 734 3.56 12.43 25.11
CA ARG A 734 4.31 12.11 26.33
C ARG A 734 5.56 12.94 26.40
N ILE A 735 5.91 13.38 27.59
CA ILE A 735 7.14 14.14 27.84
C ILE A 735 7.88 13.53 29.02
N ARG A 736 9.21 13.48 28.94
CA ARG A 736 10.09 12.97 29.99
C ARG A 736 11.25 13.92 30.21
N THR A 737 11.59 14.16 31.47
CA THR A 737 12.84 14.86 31.83
C THR A 737 14.07 13.99 31.51
N ARG A 738 15.26 14.58 31.41
CA ARG A 738 16.49 13.79 31.18
C ARG A 738 16.69 12.66 32.21
N ILE A 739 17.08 11.48 31.72
CA ILE A 739 17.42 10.31 32.55
C ILE A 739 18.60 10.62 33.45
N GLY A 740 18.50 10.25 34.73
CA GLY A 740 19.54 10.56 35.72
C GLY A 740 19.58 12.03 36.13
N ASN A 741 18.59 12.85 35.77
CA ASN A 741 18.43 14.17 36.36
C ASN A 741 18.12 14.02 37.87
N THR A 742 19.02 14.51 38.71
CA THR A 742 18.90 14.48 40.17
C THR A 742 18.51 15.83 40.76
N VAL A 743 18.24 16.83 39.90
CA VAL A 743 18.01 18.22 40.29
C VAL A 743 16.53 18.58 40.05
N PRO A 744 15.69 18.62 41.11
CA PRO A 744 14.26 18.92 41.00
C PRO A 744 13.94 20.28 40.36
N THR A 745 14.92 21.18 40.30
CA THR A 745 14.71 22.54 39.82
C THR A 745 14.85 22.69 38.30
N ARG A 746 15.19 21.64 37.55
CA ARG A 746 15.38 21.74 36.08
C ARG A 746 14.22 21.15 35.26
N MET A 747 13.00 21.21 35.79
CA MET A 747 11.81 20.71 35.12
C MET A 747 11.05 21.84 34.41
N PRO A 748 10.42 21.56 33.24
CA PRO A 748 9.39 22.44 32.71
C PRO A 748 8.23 22.49 33.70
N LYS A 749 7.74 23.70 33.94
CA LYS A 749 6.64 23.97 34.88
C LYS A 749 5.37 24.39 34.13
N ASP A 750 5.53 25.29 33.16
CA ASP A 750 4.44 25.83 32.35
C ASP A 750 4.79 25.71 30.85
N TRP A 751 3.89 25.17 30.03
CA TRP A 751 4.06 25.07 28.58
C TRP A 751 2.74 25.03 27.82
N THR A 752 2.79 25.31 26.53
CA THR A 752 1.65 25.18 25.60
C THR A 752 2.02 24.34 24.40
N VAL A 753 1.05 23.56 23.89
CA VAL A 753 1.17 22.85 22.62
C VAL A 753 0.32 23.54 21.56
N ARG A 754 0.84 23.64 20.34
CA ARG A 754 0.20 24.30 19.20
C ARG A 754 0.24 23.46 17.93
N ASN A 755 -0.69 23.76 17.02
CA ASN A 755 -0.78 23.15 15.69
C ASN A 755 -0.22 24.08 14.59
N GLN A 756 -0.34 23.64 13.33
CA GLN A 756 0.09 24.37 12.13
C GLN A 756 -0.53 25.76 11.92
N ALA A 757 -1.65 26.06 12.61
CA ALA A 757 -2.29 27.38 12.59
C ALA A 757 -1.80 28.28 13.74
N ASP A 758 -0.77 27.85 14.47
CA ASP A 758 -0.28 28.45 15.72
C ASP A 758 -1.36 28.52 16.83
N ALA A 759 -2.44 27.74 16.69
CA ALA A 759 -3.52 27.67 17.67
C ALA A 759 -3.11 26.78 18.86
N ILE A 760 -3.38 27.25 20.08
CA ILE A 760 -3.12 26.49 21.30
C ILE A 760 -4.11 25.33 21.41
N VAL A 761 -3.60 24.10 21.46
CA VAL A 761 -4.38 22.87 21.59
C VAL A 761 -4.30 22.26 22.98
N ASP A 762 -3.24 22.56 23.73
CA ASP A 762 -3.08 22.15 25.13
C ASP A 762 -2.29 23.21 25.91
N THR A 763 -2.57 23.32 27.20
CA THR A 763 -1.89 24.23 28.13
C THR A 763 -1.67 23.53 29.45
N ARG A 764 -0.42 23.54 29.91
CA ARG A 764 -0.02 22.99 31.21
C ARG A 764 0.58 24.09 32.05
N SER A 765 0.20 24.10 33.33
CA SER A 765 0.63 25.12 34.28
C SER A 765 0.79 24.53 35.67
N GLY A 766 1.89 24.89 36.34
CA GLY A 766 2.15 24.50 37.71
C GLY A 766 2.62 23.07 37.89
N GLU A 767 3.14 22.43 36.84
CA GLU A 767 3.65 21.06 36.92
C GLU A 767 4.92 21.02 37.78
N ILE A 768 4.90 20.16 38.80
CA ILE A 768 5.97 19.99 39.79
C ILE A 768 6.12 18.50 40.16
N ASP A 769 7.21 18.16 40.85
CA ASP A 769 7.46 16.84 41.45
C ASP A 769 7.49 15.68 40.43
N TRP A 770 8.27 15.80 39.34
CA TRP A 770 8.40 14.77 38.32
C TRP A 770 9.84 14.60 37.82
N LEU A 771 10.50 13.54 38.30
CA LEU A 771 11.90 13.23 37.99
C LEU A 771 11.98 11.89 37.27
N ASP A 772 12.64 11.90 36.12
CA ASP A 772 12.99 10.68 35.38
C ASP A 772 11.78 9.78 35.06
N GLU A 773 10.60 10.39 34.91
CA GLU A 773 9.34 9.71 34.61
C GLU A 773 8.69 10.29 33.35
N TRP A 774 7.99 9.43 32.61
CA TRP A 774 7.13 9.86 31.52
C TRP A 774 5.83 10.42 32.08
N ARG A 775 5.42 11.58 31.58
CA ARG A 775 4.06 12.10 31.78
C ARG A 775 3.31 12.11 30.47
N GLU A 776 2.13 11.52 30.49
CA GLU A 776 1.23 11.44 29.35
C GLU A 776 0.13 12.49 29.47
N TYR A 777 -0.09 13.23 28.38
CA TYR A 777 -1.08 14.28 28.30
C TYR A 777 -1.94 14.05 27.05
N ILE A 778 -3.22 13.74 27.25
CA ILE A 778 -4.19 13.51 26.18
C ILE A 778 -4.99 14.80 25.96
N PHE A 779 -5.17 15.16 24.70
CA PHE A 779 -6.05 16.26 24.32
C PHE A 779 -7.52 15.91 24.60
N SER A 780 -8.35 16.93 24.82
CA SER A 780 -9.80 16.72 24.99
C SER A 780 -10.48 16.20 23.73
N THR A 781 -9.90 16.51 22.56
CA THR A 781 -10.32 16.03 21.24
C THR A 781 -9.08 15.81 20.37
N PRO A 782 -9.03 14.72 19.56
CA PRO A 782 -7.98 14.52 18.58
C PRO A 782 -7.81 15.72 17.67
N GLN A 783 -6.56 16.05 17.34
CA GLN A 783 -6.21 17.21 16.53
C GLN A 783 -5.56 16.74 15.22
N ASN A 784 -6.15 17.10 14.09
CA ASN A 784 -5.54 16.85 12.79
C ASN A 784 -4.40 17.85 12.55
N MET A 785 -3.16 17.38 12.67
CA MET A 785 -1.97 18.21 12.70
C MET A 785 -1.02 17.85 11.57
N THR A 786 -0.45 18.85 10.91
CA THR A 786 0.78 18.75 10.09
C THR A 786 1.99 19.34 10.82
N GLU A 787 1.75 19.97 11.97
CA GLU A 787 2.77 20.58 12.80
C GLU A 787 2.42 20.40 14.28
N PHE A 788 3.40 19.98 15.07
CA PHE A 788 3.33 19.93 16.52
C PHE A 788 4.38 20.88 17.09
N THR A 789 3.95 21.93 17.80
CA THR A 789 4.83 22.94 18.37
C THR A 789 4.71 22.95 19.89
N LEU A 790 5.84 22.80 20.60
CA LEU A 790 5.93 22.86 22.06
C LEU A 790 6.59 24.19 22.48
N ASP A 791 5.85 25.00 23.23
CA ASP A 791 6.31 26.28 23.78
C ASP A 791 6.48 26.18 25.29
N ILE A 792 7.72 26.22 25.77
CA ILE A 792 8.02 26.18 27.20
C ILE A 792 8.13 27.61 27.72
N THR A 793 7.25 27.93 28.68
CA THR A 793 7.05 29.30 29.16
C THR A 793 7.64 29.53 30.54
N SER A 794 7.79 28.49 31.38
CA SER A 794 8.45 28.60 32.68
C SER A 794 9.03 27.28 33.21
N VAL A 795 9.91 27.37 34.22
CA VAL A 795 10.62 26.25 34.85
C VAL A 795 10.60 26.35 36.38
N VAL A 796 10.84 25.23 37.07
CA VAL A 796 10.76 25.15 38.54
C VAL A 796 12.01 25.72 39.22
N ASN A 797 12.01 26.97 39.70
CA ASN A 797 13.08 27.52 40.57
C ASN A 797 14.52 27.45 40.00
N SER A 798 14.64 27.34 38.69
CA SER A 798 15.89 27.44 37.95
C SER A 798 15.67 28.41 36.81
N THR A 799 16.70 28.58 36.03
CA THR A 799 16.65 29.34 34.80
C THR A 799 16.95 28.38 33.60
N SER A 800 17.35 27.12 33.87
CA SER A 800 17.45 25.98 32.92
C SER A 800 16.38 24.94 33.17
N PHE A 801 15.99 24.23 32.10
CA PHE A 801 15.31 22.95 32.16
C PHE A 801 16.03 21.89 31.32
N GLU A 802 15.72 20.62 31.57
CA GLU A 802 16.24 19.46 30.84
C GLU A 802 15.09 18.52 30.43
N ILE A 803 14.64 18.61 29.17
CA ILE A 803 13.75 17.59 28.59
C ILE A 803 14.63 16.52 27.96
N GLY A 804 14.36 15.27 28.34
CA GLY A 804 14.98 14.10 27.75
C GLY A 804 14.23 13.66 26.50
N ALA A 805 12.90 13.55 26.54
CA ALA A 805 12.17 13.01 25.40
C ALA A 805 10.76 13.56 25.28
N ILE A 806 10.26 13.53 24.04
CA ILE A 806 8.85 13.74 23.72
C ILE A 806 8.39 12.69 22.70
N GLU A 807 7.20 12.14 22.93
CA GLU A 807 6.46 11.31 21.98
C GLU A 807 5.20 12.07 21.57
N VAL A 808 4.87 12.07 20.29
CA VAL A 808 3.61 12.62 19.79
C VAL A 808 2.68 11.44 19.54
N LEU A 809 1.56 11.38 20.24
CA LEU A 809 0.71 10.20 20.29
C LEU A 809 -0.41 10.27 19.26
N VAL A 810 -0.63 9.17 18.55
CA VAL A 810 -1.82 8.91 17.74
C VAL A 810 -2.59 7.71 18.31
N ALA A 811 -3.90 7.71 18.17
CA ALA A 811 -4.69 6.52 18.47
C ALA A 811 -4.41 5.47 17.40
N THR A 812 -4.18 4.22 17.83
CA THR A 812 -4.15 3.08 16.92
C THR A 812 -5.46 2.31 17.04
N GLU A 813 -5.77 1.53 16.02
CA GLU A 813 -6.88 0.61 16.03
C GLU A 813 -6.31 -0.81 15.96
N GLU A 814 -6.80 -1.70 16.84
CA GLU A 814 -6.55 -3.13 16.72
C GLU A 814 -7.79 -3.80 16.13
N TYR A 815 -7.55 -4.60 15.09
CA TYR A 815 -8.60 -5.28 14.35
C TYR A 815 -8.62 -6.75 14.75
N THR A 816 -9.79 -7.22 15.18
CA THR A 816 -10.05 -8.64 15.42
C THR A 816 -11.03 -9.14 14.36
N THR A 817 -10.52 -9.95 13.44
CA THR A 817 -11.29 -10.50 12.31
C THR A 817 -11.69 -11.95 12.61
N THR A 818 -12.99 -12.23 12.64
CA THR A 818 -13.53 -13.59 12.73
C THR A 818 -13.87 -14.11 11.35
N VAL A 819 -13.20 -15.18 10.94
CA VAL A 819 -13.34 -15.86 9.65
C VAL A 819 -14.11 -17.16 9.86
N ASN A 820 -15.35 -17.22 9.36
CA ASN A 820 -16.15 -18.44 9.40
C ASN A 820 -15.85 -19.29 8.15
N LEU A 821 -15.45 -20.55 8.35
CA LEU A 821 -15.07 -21.46 7.27
C LEU A 821 -16.30 -22.16 6.69
N VAL A 822 -16.28 -22.45 5.38
CA VAL A 822 -17.34 -23.25 4.74
C VAL A 822 -17.33 -24.68 5.25
N THR A 823 -16.13 -25.27 5.39
CA THR A 823 -15.92 -26.63 5.90
C THR A 823 -15.05 -26.58 7.16
N PRO A 824 -15.46 -27.20 8.27
CA PRO A 824 -14.64 -27.29 9.47
C PRO A 824 -13.31 -28.03 9.23
N LEU A 825 -12.22 -27.49 9.78
CA LEU A 825 -10.90 -28.11 9.80
C LEU A 825 -10.87 -29.32 10.76
N ALA A 826 -9.91 -30.23 10.56
CA ALA A 826 -9.72 -31.37 11.46
C ALA A 826 -9.24 -30.94 12.87
N GLN A 827 -8.46 -29.87 12.94
CA GLN A 827 -7.94 -29.24 14.15
C GLN A 827 -7.79 -27.74 13.93
N VAL A 828 -7.65 -26.97 15.01
CA VAL A 828 -7.34 -25.54 14.91
C VAL A 828 -5.93 -25.41 14.33
N PRO A 829 -5.71 -24.59 13.28
CA PRO A 829 -4.43 -24.49 12.61
C PRO A 829 -3.38 -23.82 13.50
N THR A 830 -2.11 -24.05 13.18
CA THR A 830 -0.97 -23.40 13.86
C THR A 830 -0.51 -22.13 13.15
N THR A 831 -0.63 -22.10 11.82
CA THR A 831 -0.32 -20.95 10.99
C THR A 831 -1.49 -20.59 10.10
N VAL A 832 -1.69 -19.29 9.89
CA VAL A 832 -2.72 -18.76 9.02
C VAL A 832 -2.13 -17.64 8.16
N ALA A 833 -2.48 -17.61 6.88
CA ALA A 833 -2.07 -16.55 5.95
C ALA A 833 -3.18 -16.28 4.94
N ILE A 834 -3.24 -15.06 4.42
CA ILE A 834 -3.98 -14.77 3.19
C ILE A 834 -3.16 -15.40 2.04
N PRO A 835 -3.73 -16.33 1.25
CA PRO A 835 -3.00 -17.04 0.20
C PRO A 835 -2.44 -16.12 -0.88
N ASP A 836 -1.34 -16.56 -1.53
CA ASP A 836 -0.86 -15.97 -2.77
C ASP A 836 -1.96 -16.06 -3.87
N ARG A 837 -2.28 -14.91 -4.46
CA ARG A 837 -3.32 -14.78 -5.50
C ARG A 837 -2.75 -14.76 -6.91
N TYR A 838 -1.43 -14.73 -7.09
CA TYR A 838 -0.76 -14.77 -8.39
C TYR A 838 -0.58 -16.21 -8.89
N THR A 839 -1.71 -16.91 -9.06
CA THR A 839 -1.71 -18.35 -9.37
C THR A 839 -1.65 -18.68 -10.87
N LEU A 840 -1.79 -17.69 -11.75
CA LEU A 840 -1.86 -17.89 -13.19
C LEU A 840 -0.51 -17.58 -13.86
N THR A 841 0.23 -18.61 -14.27
CA THR A 841 1.51 -18.45 -14.98
C THR A 841 1.31 -18.61 -16.49
N PRO A 842 1.54 -17.58 -17.33
CA PRO A 842 1.46 -17.73 -18.77
C PRO A 842 2.68 -18.47 -19.35
N ALA A 843 2.49 -19.02 -20.53
CA ALA A 843 3.55 -19.68 -21.30
C ALA A 843 4.28 -18.70 -22.24
N GLY A 844 5.27 -19.21 -22.97
CA GLY A 844 5.88 -18.50 -24.11
C GLY A 844 6.50 -17.16 -23.78
N ILE A 845 7.35 -17.10 -22.75
CA ILE A 845 8.09 -15.88 -22.40
C ILE A 845 9.16 -15.61 -23.46
N THR A 846 9.04 -14.44 -24.11
CA THR A 846 9.96 -13.94 -25.12
C THR A 846 10.60 -12.64 -24.64
N SER A 847 11.82 -12.37 -25.11
CA SER A 847 12.59 -11.19 -24.73
C SER A 847 13.21 -10.54 -25.95
N GLN A 848 13.17 -9.21 -26.02
CA GLN A 848 13.76 -8.40 -27.09
C GLN A 848 14.42 -7.14 -26.53
N ILE A 849 15.41 -6.59 -27.23
CA ILE A 849 16.01 -5.30 -26.87
C ILE A 849 15.24 -4.18 -27.58
N VAL A 850 14.81 -3.17 -26.82
CA VAL A 850 14.16 -1.95 -27.34
C VAL A 850 14.89 -0.74 -26.75
N GLY A 851 15.67 -0.04 -27.57
CA GLY A 851 16.53 1.04 -27.08
C GLY A 851 17.61 0.52 -26.14
N ALA A 852 17.61 1.00 -24.89
CA ALA A 852 18.53 0.58 -23.82
C ALA A 852 17.88 -0.39 -22.81
N GLU A 853 16.71 -0.93 -23.13
CA GLU A 853 15.90 -1.75 -22.22
C GLU A 853 15.64 -3.12 -22.82
N GLN A 854 15.48 -4.11 -21.94
CA GLN A 854 14.99 -5.43 -22.34
C GLN A 854 13.49 -5.50 -22.09
N LYS A 855 12.74 -5.71 -23.16
CA LYS A 855 11.30 -5.90 -23.14
C LYS A 855 11.01 -7.39 -23.11
N VAL A 856 10.24 -7.83 -22.12
CA VAL A 856 9.83 -9.23 -21.92
C VAL A 856 8.32 -9.33 -22.11
N THR A 857 7.86 -10.26 -22.94
CA THR A 857 6.45 -10.46 -23.27
C THR A 857 6.09 -11.93 -23.13
N ALA A 858 4.97 -12.24 -22.47
CA ALA A 858 4.41 -13.60 -22.38
C ALA A 858 3.31 -13.84 -23.41
N GLU A 859 2.93 -15.09 -23.63
CA GLU A 859 1.70 -15.43 -24.37
C GLU A 859 0.45 -15.07 -23.57
N SER A 860 -0.68 -14.93 -24.27
CA SER A 860 -1.97 -14.67 -23.63
C SER A 860 -2.47 -15.89 -22.84
N ILE A 861 -3.00 -15.66 -21.63
CA ILE A 861 -3.67 -16.67 -20.82
C ILE A 861 -5.18 -16.46 -20.80
N SER A 862 -5.95 -17.52 -21.02
CA SER A 862 -7.42 -17.49 -20.88
C SER A 862 -7.84 -17.53 -19.41
N LEU A 863 -8.85 -16.75 -19.06
CA LEU A 863 -9.41 -16.65 -17.71
C LEU A 863 -10.75 -17.41 -17.61
N PRO A 864 -11.19 -17.78 -16.40
CA PRO A 864 -12.49 -18.42 -16.20
C PRO A 864 -13.64 -17.56 -16.73
N ASP A 865 -14.67 -18.19 -17.32
CA ASP A 865 -15.89 -17.50 -17.77
C ASP A 865 -16.73 -17.10 -16.55
N ASN A 866 -16.38 -15.97 -15.94
CA ASN A 866 -17.11 -15.34 -14.86
C ASN A 866 -17.41 -13.87 -15.22
N SER A 867 -18.69 -13.50 -15.29
CA SER A 867 -19.15 -12.15 -15.66
C SER A 867 -18.68 -11.06 -14.70
N ASP A 868 -18.37 -11.42 -13.46
CA ASP A 868 -17.96 -10.51 -12.39
C ASP A 868 -16.43 -10.36 -12.32
N LEU A 869 -15.68 -11.07 -13.16
CA LEU A 869 -14.22 -10.96 -13.24
C LEU A 869 -13.84 -9.62 -13.90
N LYS A 870 -13.52 -8.64 -13.04
CA LYS A 870 -13.23 -7.24 -13.42
C LYS A 870 -11.83 -6.78 -13.02
N ARG A 871 -11.08 -7.55 -12.23
CA ARG A 871 -9.78 -7.15 -11.71
C ARG A 871 -8.68 -8.14 -12.11
N LEU A 872 -7.53 -7.56 -12.45
CA LEU A 872 -6.28 -8.28 -12.68
C LEU A 872 -5.13 -7.56 -11.96
N ALA A 873 -4.17 -8.36 -11.51
CA ALA A 873 -2.88 -7.86 -11.07
C ALA A 873 -1.77 -8.76 -11.61
N MET A 874 -0.59 -8.18 -11.84
CA MET A 874 0.60 -8.88 -12.30
C MET A 874 1.65 -8.87 -11.20
N ALA A 875 2.25 -10.02 -10.95
CA ALA A 875 3.48 -10.16 -10.21
C ALA A 875 4.62 -10.58 -11.14
N VAL A 876 5.80 -10.09 -10.83
CA VAL A 876 7.03 -10.36 -11.59
C VAL A 876 8.05 -10.90 -10.61
N LYS A 877 9.00 -11.70 -11.08
CA LYS A 877 10.14 -12.12 -10.29
C LYS A 877 11.36 -12.20 -11.17
N GLY A 878 12.39 -11.44 -10.83
CA GLY A 878 13.68 -11.46 -11.52
C GLY A 878 14.82 -11.94 -10.61
N PRO A 879 16.00 -12.23 -11.18
CA PRO A 879 17.23 -12.38 -10.41
C PRO A 879 17.53 -11.15 -9.53
N ALA A 880 18.30 -11.34 -8.44
CA ALA A 880 18.71 -10.24 -7.58
C ALA A 880 19.41 -9.12 -8.37
N GLY A 881 19.02 -7.86 -8.15
CA GLY A 881 19.55 -6.69 -8.87
C GLY A 881 18.75 -6.27 -10.12
N THR A 882 17.79 -7.08 -10.57
CA THR A 882 16.91 -6.70 -11.70
C THR A 882 16.08 -5.47 -11.34
N THR A 883 16.09 -4.45 -12.20
CA THR A 883 15.30 -3.23 -12.02
C THR A 883 14.22 -3.15 -13.09
N PHE A 884 12.95 -3.19 -12.68
CA PHE A 884 11.81 -3.07 -13.59
C PHE A 884 11.40 -1.60 -13.76
N LYS A 885 11.14 -1.17 -14.99
CA LYS A 885 10.76 0.21 -15.31
C LYS A 885 9.28 0.40 -15.56
N SER A 886 8.67 -0.51 -16.33
CA SER A 886 7.25 -0.42 -16.67
C SER A 886 6.66 -1.82 -16.91
N GLY A 887 5.34 -1.92 -16.82
CA GLY A 887 4.60 -3.14 -17.12
C GLY A 887 3.23 -2.83 -17.72
N LYS A 888 2.75 -3.74 -18.58
CA LYS A 888 1.46 -3.66 -19.24
C LYS A 888 0.77 -5.00 -19.20
N ILE A 889 -0.53 -4.96 -18.97
CA ILE A 889 -1.41 -6.12 -19.12
C ILE A 889 -2.37 -5.78 -20.25
N TYR A 890 -2.25 -6.47 -21.37
CA TYR A 890 -3.22 -6.40 -22.46
C TYR A 890 -4.38 -7.32 -22.12
N ILE A 891 -5.61 -6.84 -22.28
CA ILE A 891 -6.81 -7.61 -21.93
C ILE A 891 -7.70 -7.80 -23.15
N MET A 892 -8.30 -8.99 -23.24
CA MET A 892 -9.41 -9.26 -24.14
C MET A 892 -10.69 -9.26 -23.32
N GLU A 893 -11.72 -8.60 -23.84
CA GLU A 893 -12.99 -8.40 -23.15
C GLU A 893 -14.12 -9.12 -23.87
N LYS A 894 -15.11 -9.55 -23.09
CA LYS A 894 -16.42 -9.97 -23.58
C LYS A 894 -17.44 -8.90 -23.19
N PRO A 895 -18.22 -8.37 -24.17
CA PRO A 895 -19.18 -7.31 -23.92
C PRO A 895 -20.30 -7.73 -22.96
#